data_AF-A0A2N3QZ07-F1
#
_entry.id   AF-A0A2N3QZ07-F1
#
_cell.length_a   1.000
_cell.length_b   1.000
_cell.length_c   1.000
_cell.angle_alpha   90.00
_cell.angle_beta   90.00
_cell.angle_gamma   90.00
#
_symmetry.space_group_name_H-M   'P 1'
#
loop_
_entity.id
_entity.type
_entity.pdbx_description
1 polymer ?
#
loop_
_entity_poly.entity_id
_entity_poly.type
_entity_poly.pdbx_seq_one_letter_code
_entity_poly.pdbx_strand_id
1 'polypeptide(L)'
;MMAYGTQQPRISQRLRSGLRAALAACVAAVLAVAAPLGAMAVPGEILTAAKSQDYFMYVHNGGTYWMGPVGYDSTSTRYYCIEEAMPSTMRIGSVSPLPDSPQNRRLAALLHKYQHVHNSDYTQTALAIIMHDAFDTTTGAAGWAATRETLQQYPQLFKRVDELLAEAPLLVPETMAMELEYDDVARTGAVRLRIHNSDGDPVSDVPFTLTIDGPARFGNGSATVSGTSGDYTTVITWHATGDGPLTVSGSVTLPSIDRIISSQDMVALGSGYVQALDEVTVPVRTTFNPTITTRTSPKSIDTGAPVTDDVQVSALPGSGAWPRGAQVHARGWYFGGLPVSALGERYVPNAHATAPEFLEQLARAGYEPCAFAEATFGASGQTVHVQGVREPGSDEPYLAEQGGFGTWVWAIERERQSRDVRELLADDVITAFMDPSETHAVRAPLTVESRVVESTVQPGAQIADVIRVSGFPDEHGNWAGSSEHGIDTDVPYAQVRVWWAGSGDGQDDGAYEPADAQEPEEDDHHTLIGTWEYEAINGEIHVGGGAPDAHGDPVEISAERPGWYVFVWEFAGDGRVQTATSSYADPQERVFVRVEPEPARTPEAVPVAEPEPKAPRPPALAATGVSDAWPITLGLLTLLAASILVVRHKRELEDGE
;
A
#
# COMPACT_ATOMS: atom_id res chain seq x y z
N MET A 1 -11.78 -24.41 23.25
CA MET A 1 -12.93 -23.50 23.38
C MET A 1 -12.89 -22.85 24.77
N MET A 2 -12.14 -21.76 24.93
CA MET A 2 -12.13 -20.90 26.12
C MET A 2 -11.93 -19.47 25.64
N ALA A 3 -12.78 -18.54 26.06
CA ALA A 3 -12.72 -17.14 25.63
C ALA A 3 -12.16 -16.27 26.77
N TYR A 4 -10.97 -15.73 26.59
CA TYR A 4 -10.43 -14.65 27.44
C TYR A 4 -10.68 -13.32 26.74
N GLY A 5 -11.67 -12.56 27.21
CA GLY A 5 -11.94 -11.21 26.75
C GLY A 5 -11.05 -10.19 27.46
N THR A 6 -10.20 -9.50 26.71
CA THR A 6 -9.37 -8.39 27.23
C THR A 6 -10.20 -7.10 27.32
N GLN A 7 -10.12 -6.43 28.48
CA GLN A 7 -10.83 -5.17 28.71
C GLN A 7 -10.08 -4.00 28.06
N GLN A 8 -10.73 -3.29 27.13
CA GLN A 8 -10.28 -1.95 26.71
C GLN A 8 -10.63 -0.91 27.81
N PRO A 9 -9.76 0.09 28.05
CA PRO A 9 -10.02 1.14 29.03
C PRO A 9 -11.14 2.07 28.54
N ARG A 10 -12.20 2.22 29.36
CA ARG A 10 -13.29 3.17 29.09
C ARG A 10 -12.80 4.60 29.27
N ILE A 11 -12.59 5.33 28.17
CA ILE A 11 -12.40 6.78 28.16
C ILE A 11 -13.58 7.43 28.89
N SER A 12 -13.30 8.24 29.91
CA SER A 12 -14.32 8.75 30.83
C SER A 12 -15.31 9.70 30.15
N GLN A 13 -16.60 9.59 30.50
CA GLN A 13 -17.66 10.48 29.98
C GLN A 13 -17.42 11.98 30.26
N ARG A 14 -16.55 12.34 31.22
CA ARG A 14 -16.22 13.73 31.55
C ARG A 14 -15.42 14.46 30.47
N LEU A 15 -14.69 13.74 29.60
CA LEU A 15 -13.99 14.35 28.46
C LEU A 15 -14.96 14.79 27.35
N ARG A 16 -16.10 14.10 27.18
CA ARG A 16 -17.12 14.44 26.17
C ARG A 16 -17.92 15.70 26.52
N SER A 17 -18.07 16.02 27.80
CA SER A 17 -18.65 17.31 28.24
C SER A 17 -17.68 18.48 28.12
N GLY A 18 -16.38 18.25 28.33
CA GLY A 18 -15.35 19.28 28.17
C GLY A 18 -15.22 19.78 26.73
N LEU A 19 -15.20 18.86 25.75
CA LEU A 19 -15.13 19.22 24.33
C LEU A 19 -16.31 20.06 23.86
N ARG A 20 -17.54 19.75 24.31
CA ARG A 20 -18.74 20.52 23.93
C ARG A 20 -18.76 21.92 24.53
N ALA A 21 -18.23 22.11 25.74
CA ALA A 21 -18.07 23.43 26.34
C ALA A 21 -16.98 24.26 25.65
N ALA A 22 -15.92 23.61 25.16
CA ALA A 22 -14.88 24.27 24.36
C ALA A 22 -15.38 24.68 22.96
N LEU A 23 -16.11 23.81 22.24
CA LEU A 23 -16.72 24.17 20.95
C LEU A 23 -17.69 25.35 21.09
N ALA A 24 -18.55 25.34 22.12
CA ALA A 24 -19.46 26.46 22.38
C ALA A 24 -18.73 27.79 22.69
N ALA A 25 -17.50 27.74 23.21
CA ALA A 25 -16.66 28.92 23.41
C ALA A 25 -16.00 29.41 22.11
N CYS A 26 -15.72 28.53 21.15
CA CYS A 26 -15.23 28.89 19.82
C CYS A 26 -16.29 29.65 18.99
N VAL A 27 -17.58 29.33 19.14
CA VAL A 27 -18.67 30.10 18.49
C VAL A 27 -18.64 31.60 18.90
N ALA A 28 -18.22 31.91 20.13
CA ALA A 28 -18.05 33.29 20.58
C ALA A 28 -16.78 33.98 20.04
N ALA A 29 -15.78 33.22 19.60
CA ALA A 29 -14.53 33.73 19.03
C ALA A 29 -14.58 33.93 17.50
N VAL A 30 -15.51 33.27 16.80
CA VAL A 30 -15.70 33.37 15.34
C VAL A 30 -16.50 34.62 14.92
N LEU A 31 -16.95 35.46 15.85
CA LEU A 31 -17.41 36.84 15.60
C LEU A 31 -16.22 37.79 15.27
N ALA A 32 -15.31 37.33 14.41
CA ALA A 32 -14.17 38.08 13.92
C ALA A 32 -14.62 39.15 12.91
N VAL A 33 -14.91 40.35 13.42
CA VAL A 33 -15.05 41.62 12.68
C VAL A 33 -15.79 41.48 11.34
N ALA A 34 -17.09 41.16 11.43
CA ALA A 34 -17.98 41.35 10.30
C ALA A 34 -17.98 42.83 9.89
N ALA A 35 -17.74 43.13 8.61
CA ALA A 35 -17.91 44.48 8.10
C ALA A 35 -19.40 44.87 8.18
N PRO A 36 -19.76 45.99 8.81
CA PRO A 36 -21.15 46.41 8.91
C PRO A 36 -21.67 46.87 7.53
N LEU A 37 -22.94 46.58 7.25
CA LEU A 37 -23.60 46.91 5.98
C LEU A 37 -24.08 48.37 5.89
N GLY A 38 -24.17 49.02 7.04
CA GLY A 38 -24.52 50.43 7.19
C GLY A 38 -23.71 51.04 8.35
N ALA A 39 -23.58 52.37 8.37
CA ALA A 39 -22.99 53.03 9.52
C ALA A 39 -23.95 52.96 10.72
N MET A 40 -23.41 52.95 11.94
CA MET A 40 -24.24 53.10 13.13
C MET A 40 -24.70 54.55 13.24
N ALA A 41 -26.01 54.78 13.24
CA ALA A 41 -26.61 56.09 13.50
C ALA A 41 -26.14 56.66 14.85
N VAL A 42 -25.74 57.93 14.88
CA VAL A 42 -25.12 58.56 16.06
C VAL A 42 -26.12 59.47 16.81
N PRO A 43 -26.52 59.12 18.05
CA PRO A 43 -27.39 59.97 18.86
C PRO A 43 -26.90 61.42 18.98
N GLY A 44 -27.78 62.37 18.68
CA GLY A 44 -27.52 63.81 18.74
C GLY A 44 -27.04 64.45 17.44
N GLU A 45 -26.66 63.66 16.42
CA GLU A 45 -26.26 64.14 15.10
C GLU A 45 -27.40 64.90 14.39
N ILE A 46 -27.03 65.93 13.62
CA ILE A 46 -27.95 66.72 12.80
C ILE A 46 -27.83 66.25 11.36
N LEU A 47 -28.92 65.74 10.80
CA LEU A 47 -29.01 65.27 9.43
C LEU A 47 -28.91 66.43 8.44
N THR A 48 -28.16 66.22 7.36
CA THR A 48 -28.20 67.09 6.19
C THR A 48 -29.53 66.85 5.45
N ALA A 49 -30.29 67.91 5.17
CA ALA A 49 -31.57 67.80 4.49
C ALA A 49 -31.46 67.12 3.12
N ALA A 50 -32.48 66.34 2.77
CA ALA A 50 -32.56 65.67 1.48
C ALA A 50 -32.48 66.67 0.32
N LYS A 51 -31.78 66.27 -0.75
CA LYS A 51 -31.66 67.08 -1.97
C LYS A 51 -32.88 66.87 -2.87
N SER A 52 -33.24 67.88 -3.67
CA SER A 52 -34.41 67.81 -4.55
C SER A 52 -34.36 66.73 -5.64
N GLN A 53 -33.18 66.17 -5.90
CA GLN A 53 -32.97 64.98 -6.76
C GLN A 53 -33.31 63.65 -6.08
N ASP A 54 -33.61 63.67 -4.77
CA ASP A 54 -33.82 62.48 -3.93
C ASP A 54 -35.26 62.35 -3.41
N TYR A 55 -36.15 63.31 -3.69
CA TYR A 55 -37.57 63.29 -3.28
C TYR A 55 -38.53 63.70 -4.41
N PHE A 56 -39.84 63.60 -4.15
CA PHE A 56 -40.91 64.07 -5.02
C PHE A 56 -41.79 65.10 -4.28
N MET A 57 -42.05 66.27 -4.88
CA MET A 57 -42.90 67.30 -4.30
C MET A 57 -44.38 67.05 -4.61
N TYR A 58 -45.26 67.19 -3.62
CA TYR A 58 -46.71 67.08 -3.78
C TYR A 58 -47.45 68.11 -2.90
N VAL A 59 -48.75 68.30 -3.15
CA VAL A 59 -49.60 69.24 -2.38
C VAL A 59 -50.68 68.46 -1.65
N HIS A 60 -50.80 68.68 -0.34
CA HIS A 60 -51.80 68.06 0.53
C HIS A 60 -52.31 69.09 1.54
N ASN A 61 -53.63 69.14 1.78
CA ASN A 61 -54.29 70.13 2.65
C ASN A 61 -53.88 71.61 2.45
N GLY A 62 -53.45 71.98 1.23
CA GLY A 62 -52.97 73.33 0.90
C GLY A 62 -51.51 73.62 1.28
N GLY A 63 -50.81 72.68 1.93
CA GLY A 63 -49.37 72.69 2.13
C GLY A 63 -48.62 71.96 1.01
N THR A 64 -47.35 72.32 0.79
CA THR A 64 -46.45 71.59 -0.14
C THR A 64 -45.48 70.74 0.66
N TYR A 65 -45.43 69.46 0.35
CA TYR A 65 -44.66 68.43 1.07
C TYR A 65 -43.71 67.71 0.10
N TRP A 66 -42.71 67.00 0.63
CA TRP A 66 -41.89 66.09 -0.16
C TRP A 66 -42.01 64.65 0.34
N MET A 67 -41.95 63.70 -0.59
CA MET A 67 -41.97 62.26 -0.30
C MET A 67 -40.67 61.63 -0.79
N GLY A 68 -39.91 61.05 0.13
CA GLY A 68 -38.51 60.62 -0.03
C GLY A 68 -37.83 60.52 1.34
N PRO A 69 -36.50 60.38 1.40
CA PRO A 69 -35.77 60.51 2.66
C PRO A 69 -35.93 61.92 3.25
N VAL A 70 -35.89 62.01 4.57
CA VAL A 70 -35.85 63.26 5.35
C VAL A 70 -34.48 63.92 5.19
N GLY A 71 -33.41 63.12 5.27
CA GLY A 71 -32.04 63.58 5.15
C GLY A 71 -31.02 62.45 5.21
N TYR A 72 -29.75 62.85 5.35
CA TYR A 72 -28.60 61.94 5.45
C TYR A 72 -27.70 62.32 6.63
N ASP A 73 -27.08 61.33 7.25
CA ASP A 73 -26.00 61.56 8.23
C ASP A 73 -24.64 61.82 7.54
N SER A 74 -23.60 62.01 8.36
CA SER A 74 -22.20 62.19 7.93
C SER A 74 -21.62 61.03 7.11
N THR A 75 -22.25 59.86 7.12
CA THR A 75 -21.87 58.68 6.31
C THR A 75 -22.68 58.56 5.02
N SER A 76 -23.59 59.51 4.77
CA SER A 76 -24.57 59.50 3.67
C SER A 76 -25.64 58.39 3.76
N THR A 77 -25.84 57.81 4.94
CA THR A 77 -26.96 56.89 5.21
C THR A 77 -28.28 57.65 5.14
N ARG A 78 -29.30 57.10 4.47
CA ARG A 78 -30.62 57.74 4.29
C ARG A 78 -31.58 57.42 5.43
N TYR A 79 -32.31 58.44 5.86
CA TYR A 79 -33.32 58.38 6.92
C TYR A 79 -34.69 58.69 6.31
N TYR A 80 -35.69 57.83 6.54
CA TYR A 80 -37.05 57.95 5.99
C TYR A 80 -38.05 58.20 7.12
N CYS A 81 -39.04 59.06 6.87
CA CYS A 81 -40.11 59.34 7.82
C CYS A 81 -40.98 58.10 8.06
N ILE A 82 -41.46 57.92 9.30
CA ILE A 82 -42.55 56.98 9.65
C ILE A 82 -43.63 57.65 10.53
N GLU A 83 -43.68 58.98 10.57
CA GLU A 83 -44.70 59.77 11.29
C GLU A 83 -45.07 61.03 10.51
N GLU A 84 -45.88 60.87 9.46
CA GLU A 84 -46.30 61.92 8.51
C GLU A 84 -46.87 63.19 9.19
N ALA A 85 -47.66 63.01 10.26
CA ALA A 85 -48.29 64.11 10.99
C ALA A 85 -47.34 64.94 11.87
N MET A 86 -46.08 64.53 12.02
CA MET A 86 -45.13 65.09 12.99
C MET A 86 -44.00 65.88 12.29
N PRO A 87 -43.54 67.02 12.83
CA PRO A 87 -42.45 67.78 12.23
C PRO A 87 -41.07 67.20 12.57
N SER A 88 -40.22 67.02 11.55
CA SER A 88 -38.83 66.66 11.77
C SER A 88 -38.03 67.79 12.43
N THR A 89 -37.23 67.43 13.43
CA THR A 89 -36.18 68.30 13.99
C THR A 89 -34.82 68.10 13.29
N MET A 90 -34.77 67.26 12.24
CA MET A 90 -33.54 66.91 11.51
C MET A 90 -32.44 66.34 12.42
N ARG A 91 -32.79 65.73 13.56
CA ARG A 91 -31.83 65.27 14.57
C ARG A 91 -32.08 63.81 14.92
N ILE A 92 -31.01 63.02 14.94
CA ILE A 92 -31.03 61.65 15.47
C ILE A 92 -31.22 61.74 17.00
N GLY A 93 -32.32 61.18 17.51
CA GLY A 93 -32.57 61.05 18.95
C GLY A 93 -31.94 59.77 19.48
N SER A 94 -32.74 58.80 19.93
CA SER A 94 -32.24 57.47 20.31
C SER A 94 -32.45 56.46 19.18
N VAL A 95 -31.47 55.58 19.00
CA VAL A 95 -31.46 54.53 17.98
C VAL A 95 -31.88 53.21 18.62
N SER A 96 -32.78 52.47 17.97
CA SER A 96 -33.21 51.14 18.40
C SER A 96 -33.37 50.22 17.19
N PRO A 97 -32.64 49.10 17.11
CA PRO A 97 -32.86 48.10 16.06
C PRO A 97 -34.30 47.61 16.05
N LEU A 98 -34.90 47.50 14.88
CA LEU A 98 -36.20 46.83 14.72
C LEU A 98 -36.04 45.31 14.88
N PRO A 99 -37.04 44.61 15.45
CA PRO A 99 -37.00 43.16 15.58
C PRO A 99 -36.94 42.50 14.20
N ASP A 100 -36.22 41.37 14.11
CA ASP A 100 -36.17 40.57 12.89
C ASP A 100 -37.57 40.06 12.51
N SER A 101 -37.94 40.25 11.23
CA SER A 101 -39.21 39.77 10.67
C SER A 101 -39.12 39.70 9.14
N PRO A 102 -39.94 38.87 8.46
CA PRO A 102 -39.91 38.77 6.99
C PRO A 102 -40.17 40.11 6.28
N GLN A 103 -40.97 40.99 6.88
CA GLN A 103 -41.16 42.36 6.39
C GLN A 103 -39.87 43.16 6.54
N ASN A 104 -39.30 43.21 7.75
CA ASN A 104 -38.12 44.04 8.04
C ASN A 104 -36.88 43.59 7.25
N ARG A 105 -36.67 42.29 7.02
CA ARG A 105 -35.59 41.79 6.14
C ARG A 105 -35.73 42.29 4.71
N ARG A 106 -36.93 42.20 4.13
CA ARG A 106 -37.25 42.67 2.76
C ARG A 106 -37.04 44.18 2.62
N LEU A 107 -37.51 44.95 3.60
CA LEU A 107 -37.31 46.39 3.64
C LEU A 107 -35.82 46.75 3.82
N ALA A 108 -35.09 46.03 4.68
CA ALA A 108 -33.66 46.22 4.87
C ALA A 108 -32.86 45.94 3.58
N ALA A 109 -33.20 44.87 2.85
CA ALA A 109 -32.56 44.52 1.59
C ALA A 109 -32.81 45.58 0.50
N LEU A 110 -34.03 46.12 0.41
CA LEU A 110 -34.34 47.27 -0.46
C LEU A 110 -33.54 48.51 -0.07
N LEU A 111 -33.51 48.88 1.22
CA LEU A 111 -32.74 50.03 1.71
C LEU A 111 -31.25 49.87 1.46
N HIS A 112 -30.71 48.65 1.61
CA HIS A 112 -29.31 48.34 1.32
C HIS A 112 -28.99 48.52 -0.17
N LYS A 113 -29.76 47.85 -1.06
CA LYS A 113 -29.57 47.93 -2.52
C LYS A 113 -29.66 49.35 -3.07
N TYR A 114 -30.56 50.17 -2.52
CA TYR A 114 -30.84 51.51 -3.03
C TYR A 114 -30.24 52.66 -2.21
N GLN A 115 -29.42 52.38 -1.18
CA GLN A 115 -28.82 53.39 -0.30
C GLN A 115 -28.13 54.54 -1.06
N HIS A 116 -27.42 54.22 -2.13
CA HIS A 116 -26.64 55.18 -2.91
C HIS A 116 -27.27 55.55 -4.27
N VAL A 117 -28.53 55.19 -4.49
CA VAL A 117 -29.27 55.47 -5.74
C VAL A 117 -30.14 56.72 -5.57
N HIS A 118 -30.14 57.63 -6.54
CA HIS A 118 -30.99 58.83 -6.52
C HIS A 118 -32.47 58.50 -6.78
N ASN A 119 -33.36 59.50 -6.78
CA ASN A 119 -34.79 59.29 -7.07
C ASN A 119 -35.09 59.02 -8.56
N SER A 120 -34.19 58.35 -9.27
CA SER A 120 -34.44 57.82 -10.61
C SER A 120 -35.63 56.86 -10.58
N ASP A 121 -36.54 57.06 -11.52
CA ASP A 121 -37.82 56.35 -11.65
C ASP A 121 -38.63 56.31 -10.33
N TYR A 122 -38.55 57.40 -9.56
CA TYR A 122 -39.22 57.57 -8.26
C TYR A 122 -38.82 56.57 -7.17
N THR A 123 -37.67 55.90 -7.30
CA THR A 123 -37.23 54.84 -6.37
C THR A 123 -37.16 55.29 -4.91
N GLN A 124 -36.61 56.47 -4.63
CA GLN A 124 -36.47 57.00 -3.26
C GLN A 124 -37.82 57.45 -2.68
N THR A 125 -38.69 58.00 -3.51
CA THR A 125 -40.08 58.32 -3.16
C THR A 125 -40.89 57.06 -2.87
N ALA A 126 -40.74 56.01 -3.69
CA ALA A 126 -41.43 54.73 -3.50
C ALA A 126 -40.95 54.01 -2.23
N LEU A 127 -39.64 54.03 -1.94
CA LEU A 127 -39.11 53.53 -0.66
C LEU A 127 -39.72 54.26 0.54
N ALA A 128 -39.84 55.59 0.48
CA ALA A 128 -40.51 56.35 1.55
C ALA A 128 -41.97 55.94 1.73
N ILE A 129 -42.75 55.82 0.63
CA ILE A 129 -44.14 55.32 0.67
C ILE A 129 -44.20 53.92 1.32
N ILE A 130 -43.26 53.03 1.00
CA ILE A 130 -43.17 51.69 1.59
C ILE A 130 -42.84 51.75 3.09
N MET A 131 -41.94 52.64 3.53
CA MET A 131 -41.64 52.79 4.96
C MET A 131 -42.85 53.32 5.75
N HIS A 132 -43.58 54.30 5.21
CA HIS A 132 -44.83 54.76 5.83
C HIS A 132 -45.91 53.66 5.84
N ASP A 133 -46.11 52.94 4.74
CA ASP A 133 -47.04 51.79 4.67
C ASP A 133 -46.69 50.66 5.66
N ALA A 134 -45.41 50.54 6.02
CA ALA A 134 -44.92 49.53 6.95
C ALA A 134 -45.01 49.93 8.43
N PHE A 135 -44.81 51.21 8.75
CA PHE A 135 -44.51 51.66 10.11
C PHE A 135 -45.31 52.86 10.61
N ASP A 136 -45.96 53.62 9.73
CA ASP A 136 -46.65 54.87 10.12
C ASP A 136 -48.03 54.60 10.73
N THR A 137 -48.20 55.07 11.97
CA THR A 137 -49.45 54.93 12.74
C THR A 137 -50.22 56.24 12.92
N THR A 138 -49.83 57.31 12.23
CA THR A 138 -50.49 58.62 12.32
C THR A 138 -51.88 58.61 11.67
N THR A 139 -52.80 59.40 12.21
CA THR A 139 -54.23 59.36 11.83
C THR A 139 -54.82 60.76 11.66
N GLY A 140 -56.01 60.84 11.09
CA GLY A 140 -56.71 62.09 10.80
C GLY A 140 -56.24 62.74 9.49
N ALA A 141 -56.67 63.99 9.27
CA ALA A 141 -56.51 64.67 7.98
C ALA A 141 -55.05 64.91 7.57
N ALA A 142 -54.10 64.93 8.52
CA ALA A 142 -52.66 65.07 8.27
C ALA A 142 -51.87 63.78 8.59
N GLY A 143 -52.55 62.65 8.79
CA GLY A 143 -51.93 61.35 9.01
C GLY A 143 -51.75 60.57 7.70
N TRP A 144 -50.91 59.54 7.75
CA TRP A 144 -50.47 58.80 6.56
C TRP A 144 -51.59 58.38 5.62
N ALA A 145 -52.71 57.85 6.13
CA ALA A 145 -53.82 57.40 5.29
C ALA A 145 -54.37 58.49 4.34
N ALA A 146 -54.46 59.74 4.79
CA ALA A 146 -54.96 60.88 4.00
C ALA A 146 -53.89 61.40 3.01
N THR A 147 -52.63 61.43 3.42
CA THR A 147 -51.49 61.70 2.53
C THR A 147 -51.42 60.65 1.42
N ARG A 148 -51.53 59.36 1.76
CA ARG A 148 -51.49 58.24 0.82
C ARG A 148 -52.61 58.29 -0.22
N GLU A 149 -53.84 58.63 0.18
CA GLU A 149 -54.95 58.87 -0.75
C GLU A 149 -54.65 60.03 -1.71
N THR A 150 -54.02 61.10 -1.23
CA THR A 150 -53.58 62.22 -2.09
C THR A 150 -52.50 61.79 -3.09
N LEU A 151 -51.54 60.96 -2.65
CA LEU A 151 -50.50 60.44 -3.52
C LEU A 151 -51.03 59.53 -4.64
N GLN A 152 -52.22 58.90 -4.50
CA GLN A 152 -52.81 58.04 -5.55
C GLN A 152 -53.10 58.78 -6.87
N GLN A 153 -53.12 60.12 -6.85
CA GLN A 153 -53.17 60.96 -8.05
C GLN A 153 -51.91 60.83 -8.94
N TYR A 154 -50.84 60.23 -8.42
CA TYR A 154 -49.55 59.99 -9.08
C TYR A 154 -49.31 58.48 -9.24
N PRO A 155 -50.02 57.80 -10.17
CA PRO A 155 -50.00 56.34 -10.30
C PRO A 155 -48.60 55.75 -10.60
N GLN A 156 -47.69 56.54 -11.17
CA GLN A 156 -46.32 56.13 -11.41
C GLN A 156 -45.52 55.88 -10.12
N LEU A 157 -45.89 56.52 -9.00
CA LEU A 157 -45.27 56.26 -7.70
C LEU A 157 -45.64 54.86 -7.20
N PHE A 158 -46.94 54.52 -7.26
CA PHE A 158 -47.43 53.22 -6.82
C PHE A 158 -47.00 52.07 -7.74
N LYS A 159 -46.86 52.31 -9.06
CA LYS A 159 -46.19 51.36 -9.96
C LYS A 159 -44.78 51.01 -9.48
N ARG A 160 -43.98 52.01 -9.05
CA ARG A 160 -42.63 51.76 -8.53
C ARG A 160 -42.66 51.09 -7.14
N VAL A 161 -43.65 51.40 -6.30
CA VAL A 161 -43.88 50.68 -5.04
C VAL A 161 -44.15 49.19 -5.31
N ASP A 162 -45.05 48.86 -6.22
CA ASP A 162 -45.37 47.48 -6.59
C ASP A 162 -44.16 46.73 -7.17
N GLU A 163 -43.36 47.39 -8.02
CA GLU A 163 -42.09 46.86 -8.54
C GLU A 163 -41.09 46.54 -7.43
N LEU A 164 -40.85 47.48 -6.49
CA LEU A 164 -39.92 47.28 -5.38
C LEU A 164 -40.41 46.19 -4.41
N LEU A 165 -41.72 46.12 -4.14
CA LEU A 165 -42.30 45.08 -3.30
C LEU A 165 -42.25 43.69 -3.94
N ALA A 166 -42.34 43.60 -5.27
CA ALA A 166 -42.14 42.36 -6.02
C ALA A 166 -40.65 41.96 -6.09
N GLU A 167 -39.73 42.93 -6.11
CA GLU A 167 -38.29 42.70 -6.10
C GLU A 167 -37.76 42.25 -4.72
N ALA A 168 -38.31 42.78 -3.63
CA ALA A 168 -37.76 42.59 -2.29
C ALA A 168 -37.55 41.13 -1.83
N PRO A 169 -38.44 40.15 -2.12
CA PRO A 169 -38.21 38.74 -1.79
C PRO A 169 -36.97 38.15 -2.47
N LEU A 170 -36.64 38.62 -3.68
CA LEU A 170 -35.50 38.11 -4.46
C LEU A 170 -34.15 38.54 -3.88
N LEU A 171 -34.14 39.60 -3.05
CA LEU A 171 -32.96 40.18 -2.41
C LEU A 171 -32.68 39.62 -1.01
N VAL A 172 -33.56 38.77 -0.46
CA VAL A 172 -33.44 38.24 0.90
C VAL A 172 -32.94 36.79 0.85
N PRO A 173 -31.79 36.48 1.46
CA PRO A 173 -31.38 35.09 1.68
C PRO A 173 -32.35 34.36 2.60
N GLU A 174 -32.91 33.26 2.12
CA GLU A 174 -33.76 32.35 2.90
C GLU A 174 -33.06 30.99 3.11
N THR A 175 -32.25 30.55 2.15
CA THR A 175 -31.41 29.34 2.26
C THR A 175 -29.93 29.70 2.25
N MET A 176 -29.23 29.38 3.34
CA MET A 176 -27.80 29.64 3.49
C MET A 176 -27.11 28.37 4.00
N ALA A 177 -26.33 27.71 3.13
CA ALA A 177 -25.77 26.41 3.40
C ALA A 177 -24.33 26.27 2.88
N MET A 178 -23.52 25.52 3.62
CA MET A 178 -22.17 25.11 3.21
C MET A 178 -22.16 23.63 2.86
N GLU A 179 -21.41 23.27 1.83
CA GLU A 179 -21.10 21.89 1.47
C GLU A 179 -19.58 21.76 1.34
N LEU A 180 -19.00 20.76 2.01
CA LEU A 180 -17.55 20.57 2.15
C LEU A 180 -17.12 19.33 1.36
N GLU A 181 -16.39 19.55 0.27
CA GLU A 181 -15.82 18.51 -0.58
C GLU A 181 -14.33 18.33 -0.32
N TYR A 182 -13.85 17.09 -0.48
CA TYR A 182 -12.44 16.70 -0.33
C TYR A 182 -12.06 15.63 -1.36
N ASP A 183 -10.96 15.86 -2.09
CA ASP A 183 -10.26 14.91 -2.96
C ASP A 183 -9.02 14.43 -2.20
N ASP A 184 -9.00 13.15 -1.79
CA ASP A 184 -7.93 12.53 -1.01
C ASP A 184 -6.70 12.16 -1.86
N VAL A 185 -6.86 11.96 -3.17
CA VAL A 185 -5.75 11.79 -4.13
C VAL A 185 -4.99 13.11 -4.28
N ALA A 186 -5.70 14.23 -4.45
CA ALA A 186 -5.11 15.57 -4.59
C ALA A 186 -4.76 16.24 -3.24
N ARG A 187 -5.34 15.76 -2.13
CA ARG A 187 -5.25 16.37 -0.78
C ARG A 187 -5.75 17.83 -0.75
N THR A 188 -6.72 18.12 -1.61
CA THR A 188 -7.37 19.43 -1.75
C THR A 188 -8.88 19.30 -1.68
N GLY A 189 -9.57 20.38 -1.37
CA GLY A 189 -11.03 20.39 -1.33
C GLY A 189 -11.61 21.76 -1.64
N ALA A 190 -12.93 21.83 -1.53
CA ALA A 190 -13.67 23.06 -1.74
C ALA A 190 -14.83 23.19 -0.73
N VAL A 191 -15.09 24.41 -0.28
CA VAL A 191 -16.35 24.79 0.35
C VAL A 191 -17.23 25.41 -0.73
N ARG A 192 -18.41 24.83 -0.97
CA ARG A 192 -19.49 25.42 -1.75
C ARG A 192 -20.44 26.14 -0.80
N LEU A 193 -20.48 27.47 -0.90
CA LEU A 193 -21.39 28.33 -0.16
C LEU A 193 -22.57 28.71 -1.07
N ARG A 194 -23.77 28.27 -0.68
CA ARG A 194 -25.05 28.62 -1.32
C ARG A 194 -25.77 29.64 -0.45
N ILE A 195 -26.05 30.82 -0.98
CA ILE A 195 -26.84 31.90 -0.36
C ILE A 195 -27.95 32.25 -1.36
N HIS A 196 -29.13 31.67 -1.17
CA HIS A 196 -30.23 31.69 -2.14
C HIS A 196 -31.51 32.27 -1.52
N ASN A 197 -32.38 32.87 -2.35
CA ASN A 197 -33.68 33.42 -1.94
C ASN A 197 -34.77 32.33 -1.86
N SER A 198 -36.04 32.74 -1.66
CA SER A 198 -37.20 31.85 -1.59
C SER A 198 -37.45 31.01 -2.84
N ASP A 199 -37.01 31.51 -4.00
CA ASP A 199 -37.31 30.95 -5.32
C ASP A 199 -36.18 30.00 -5.77
N GLY A 200 -35.08 29.97 -5.01
CA GLY A 200 -33.91 29.14 -5.25
C GLY A 200 -32.80 29.82 -6.03
N ASP A 201 -32.94 31.10 -6.38
CA ASP A 201 -31.92 31.87 -7.10
C ASP A 201 -30.83 32.41 -6.15
N PRO A 202 -29.57 32.56 -6.60
CA PRO A 202 -28.49 33.16 -5.81
C PRO A 202 -28.76 34.63 -5.46
N VAL A 203 -28.39 35.03 -4.24
CA VAL A 203 -28.47 36.42 -3.78
C VAL A 203 -27.06 37.02 -3.74
N SER A 204 -26.81 38.03 -4.58
CA SER A 204 -25.56 38.80 -4.61
C SER A 204 -25.43 39.78 -3.45
N ASP A 205 -24.23 40.34 -3.27
CA ASP A 205 -23.94 41.44 -2.35
C ASP A 205 -24.09 41.11 -0.84
N VAL A 206 -24.10 39.83 -0.47
CA VAL A 206 -24.13 39.36 0.92
C VAL A 206 -22.70 39.08 1.41
N PRO A 207 -22.15 39.84 2.39
CA PRO A 207 -20.84 39.55 2.96
C PRO A 207 -20.84 38.25 3.76
N PHE A 208 -19.76 37.49 3.66
CA PHE A 208 -19.55 36.25 4.40
C PHE A 208 -18.12 36.13 4.93
N THR A 209 -17.97 35.36 6.00
CA THR A 209 -16.68 34.93 6.55
C THR A 209 -16.73 33.44 6.86
N LEU A 210 -15.73 32.68 6.39
CA LEU A 210 -15.57 31.25 6.67
C LEU A 210 -14.27 31.00 7.42
N THR A 211 -14.28 30.07 8.38
CA THR A 211 -13.10 29.66 9.16
C THR A 211 -12.97 28.15 9.21
N ILE A 212 -11.78 27.67 8.88
CA ILE A 212 -11.31 26.29 9.04
C ILE A 212 -10.76 26.10 10.46
N ASP A 213 -11.23 25.05 11.14
CA ASP A 213 -10.57 24.43 12.28
C ASP A 213 -10.09 23.01 11.89
N GLY A 214 -8.88 22.66 12.27
CA GLY A 214 -8.22 21.41 11.90
C GLY A 214 -7.05 21.55 10.90
N PRO A 215 -6.57 20.42 10.32
CA PRO A 215 -5.33 20.35 9.55
C PRO A 215 -5.55 20.71 8.08
N ALA A 216 -6.01 21.93 7.81
CA ALA A 216 -6.14 22.46 6.45
C ALA A 216 -5.97 23.99 6.42
N ARG A 217 -5.75 24.55 5.22
CA ARG A 217 -5.75 26.00 4.96
C ARG A 217 -6.50 26.32 3.68
N PHE A 218 -7.15 27.48 3.61
CA PHE A 218 -7.74 27.99 2.37
C PHE A 218 -6.64 28.30 1.33
N GLY A 219 -7.02 28.49 0.06
CA GLY A 219 -6.10 28.80 -1.04
C GLY A 219 -5.23 30.06 -0.84
N ASN A 220 -5.58 30.95 0.10
CA ASN A 220 -4.78 32.11 0.53
C ASN A 220 -3.76 31.78 1.64
N GLY A 221 -3.64 30.51 2.07
CA GLY A 221 -2.77 30.07 3.18
C GLY A 221 -3.32 30.35 4.59
N SER A 222 -4.48 31.01 4.70
CA SER A 222 -5.11 31.37 5.97
C SER A 222 -6.06 30.27 6.47
N ALA A 223 -6.36 30.29 7.77
CA ALA A 223 -7.49 29.55 8.34
C ALA A 223 -8.83 30.26 8.13
N THR A 224 -8.83 31.56 7.78
CA THR A 224 -10.04 32.38 7.58
C THR A 224 -10.03 33.04 6.22
N VAL A 225 -11.20 33.10 5.59
CA VAL A 225 -11.47 33.86 4.35
C VAL A 225 -12.75 34.67 4.52
N SER A 226 -12.80 35.86 3.90
CA SER A 226 -14.00 36.68 3.82
C SER A 226 -14.23 37.10 2.38
N GLY A 227 -15.48 37.33 2.01
CA GLY A 227 -15.88 37.76 0.68
C GLY A 227 -17.32 38.23 0.64
N THR A 228 -17.85 38.39 -0.58
CA THR A 228 -19.22 38.79 -0.84
C THR A 228 -19.81 37.83 -1.89
N SER A 229 -21.08 37.45 -1.75
CA SER A 229 -21.76 36.60 -2.73
C SER A 229 -21.97 37.29 -4.07
N GLY A 230 -22.00 36.50 -5.14
CA GLY A 230 -22.40 36.93 -6.48
C GLY A 230 -23.70 36.26 -6.94
N ASP A 231 -23.96 36.33 -8.24
CA ASP A 231 -25.08 35.66 -8.93
C ASP A 231 -24.80 34.18 -9.22
N TYR A 232 -23.89 33.57 -8.45
CA TYR A 232 -23.38 32.20 -8.61
C TYR A 232 -23.07 31.54 -7.27
N THR A 233 -23.01 30.21 -7.23
CA THR A 233 -22.53 29.47 -6.04
C THR A 233 -21.07 29.79 -5.77
N THR A 234 -20.76 30.32 -4.59
CA THR A 234 -19.39 30.70 -4.25
C THR A 234 -18.58 29.46 -3.88
N VAL A 235 -17.41 29.29 -4.51
CA VAL A 235 -16.53 28.12 -4.30
C VAL A 235 -15.19 28.60 -3.73
N ILE A 236 -14.84 28.12 -2.54
CA ILE A 236 -13.59 28.45 -1.85
C ILE A 236 -12.72 27.20 -1.77
N THR A 237 -11.54 27.23 -2.39
CA THR A 237 -10.61 26.09 -2.35
C THR A 237 -9.79 26.06 -1.05
N TRP A 238 -9.41 24.86 -0.63
CA TRP A 238 -8.52 24.59 0.50
C TRP A 238 -7.61 23.39 0.23
N HIS A 239 -6.54 23.27 1.00
CA HIS A 239 -5.60 22.14 0.97
C HIS A 239 -5.38 21.57 2.37
N ALA A 240 -5.23 20.25 2.45
CA ALA A 240 -4.90 19.56 3.69
C ALA A 240 -3.44 19.82 4.09
N THR A 241 -3.17 19.87 5.39
CA THR A 241 -1.84 20.07 5.97
C THR A 241 -1.50 19.00 7.03
N GLY A 242 -2.28 17.93 7.09
CA GLY A 242 -2.12 16.83 8.05
C GLY A 242 -3.39 15.99 8.17
N ASP A 243 -3.35 15.02 9.08
CA ASP A 243 -4.46 14.09 9.34
C ASP A 243 -5.33 14.57 10.51
N GLY A 244 -6.66 14.43 10.38
CA GLY A 244 -7.61 14.76 11.45
C GLY A 244 -8.98 15.19 10.94
N PRO A 245 -9.91 15.51 11.85
CA PRO A 245 -11.16 16.16 11.48
C PRO A 245 -10.88 17.59 10.99
N LEU A 246 -11.52 17.97 9.89
CA LEU A 246 -11.60 19.34 9.40
C LEU A 246 -13.03 19.83 9.60
N THR A 247 -13.22 20.90 10.36
CA THR A 247 -14.49 21.61 10.49
C THR A 247 -14.42 22.95 9.79
N VAL A 248 -15.43 23.25 8.96
CA VAL A 248 -15.66 24.60 8.42
C VAL A 248 -16.85 25.20 9.15
N SER A 249 -16.61 26.32 9.79
CA SER A 249 -17.63 27.21 10.36
C SER A 249 -17.73 28.48 9.52
N GLY A 250 -18.83 29.20 9.62
CA GLY A 250 -18.99 30.44 8.87
C GLY A 250 -20.11 31.32 9.37
N SER A 251 -20.17 32.53 8.83
CA SER A 251 -21.22 33.50 9.08
C SER A 251 -21.45 34.38 7.85
N VAL A 252 -22.64 34.98 7.79
CA VAL A 252 -23.02 36.01 6.83
C VAL A 252 -23.49 37.26 7.56
N THR A 253 -23.30 38.43 6.95
CA THR A 253 -23.90 39.68 7.44
C THR A 253 -25.14 39.98 6.62
N LEU A 254 -26.30 40.11 7.27
CA LEU A 254 -27.58 40.39 6.62
C LEU A 254 -28.08 41.81 6.94
N PRO A 255 -28.73 42.51 6.00
CA PRO A 255 -29.28 43.86 6.25
C PRO A 255 -30.26 43.92 7.42
N SER A 256 -30.24 45.03 8.16
CA SER A 256 -31.20 45.35 9.24
C SER A 256 -31.79 46.75 9.09
N ILE A 257 -32.82 47.07 9.87
CA ILE A 257 -33.38 48.42 9.97
C ILE A 257 -33.27 48.90 11.41
N ASP A 258 -32.77 50.13 11.58
CA ASP A 258 -32.83 50.84 12.85
C ASP A 258 -34.00 51.83 12.84
N ARG A 259 -34.79 51.83 13.92
CA ARG A 259 -35.75 52.90 14.24
C ARG A 259 -35.01 54.03 14.96
N ILE A 260 -35.27 55.24 14.52
CA ILE A 260 -34.69 56.47 15.04
C ILE A 260 -35.80 57.25 15.72
N ILE A 261 -35.77 57.25 17.05
CA ILE A 261 -36.80 57.89 17.88
C ILE A 261 -36.48 59.38 17.97
N SER A 262 -37.38 60.27 17.54
CA SER A 262 -37.14 61.72 17.51
C SER A 262 -38.43 62.54 17.78
N SER A 263 -38.52 63.79 17.30
CA SER A 263 -39.79 64.54 17.24
C SER A 263 -40.72 64.07 16.12
N GLN A 264 -40.14 63.39 15.14
CA GLN A 264 -40.76 62.64 14.06
C GLN A 264 -39.92 61.36 13.96
N ASP A 265 -40.49 60.20 14.26
CA ASP A 265 -39.75 58.96 14.16
C ASP A 265 -39.39 58.64 12.70
N MET A 266 -38.21 58.05 12.53
CA MET A 266 -37.65 57.69 11.24
C MET A 266 -37.14 56.25 11.25
N VAL A 267 -36.89 55.70 10.06
CA VAL A 267 -36.13 54.45 9.87
C VAL A 267 -34.93 54.68 8.96
N ALA A 268 -33.86 53.93 9.20
CA ALA A 268 -32.65 53.92 8.38
C ALA A 268 -32.12 52.49 8.21
N LEU A 269 -31.26 52.29 7.21
CA LEU A 269 -30.47 51.05 7.10
C LEU A 269 -29.59 50.93 8.35
N GLY A 270 -29.76 49.86 9.12
CA GLY A 270 -28.93 49.57 10.28
C GLY A 270 -27.58 48.97 9.89
N SER A 271 -26.74 48.69 10.89
CA SER A 271 -25.41 48.09 10.69
C SER A 271 -25.42 46.64 10.16
N GLY A 272 -26.60 46.01 10.08
CA GLY A 272 -26.79 44.60 9.78
C GLY A 272 -26.75 43.72 11.03
N TYR A 273 -27.06 42.43 10.86
CA TYR A 273 -26.85 41.41 11.88
C TYR A 273 -26.05 40.23 11.30
N VAL A 274 -25.28 39.57 12.16
CA VAL A 274 -24.49 38.39 11.78
C VAL A 274 -25.33 37.14 12.03
N GLN A 275 -25.53 36.33 10.99
CA GLN A 275 -26.13 35.01 11.10
C GLN A 275 -25.02 33.95 10.95
N ALA A 276 -24.94 33.03 11.92
CA ALA A 276 -24.06 31.88 11.83
C ALA A 276 -24.60 30.87 10.81
N LEU A 277 -23.68 30.21 10.11
CA LEU A 277 -23.96 29.06 9.23
C LEU A 277 -23.74 27.77 10.03
N ASP A 278 -24.49 26.72 9.70
CA ASP A 278 -24.27 25.39 10.28
C ASP A 278 -22.86 24.88 9.93
N GLU A 279 -22.12 24.45 10.96
CA GLU A 279 -20.76 23.93 10.82
C GLU A 279 -20.74 22.55 10.15
N VAL A 280 -19.79 22.34 9.24
CA VAL A 280 -19.64 21.10 8.46
C VAL A 280 -18.28 20.46 8.75
N THR A 281 -18.28 19.19 9.14
CA THR A 281 -17.05 18.43 9.47
C THR A 281 -16.84 17.25 8.52
N VAL A 282 -15.62 17.08 8.01
CA VAL A 282 -15.18 15.88 7.27
C VAL A 282 -13.87 15.32 7.84
N PRO A 283 -13.61 14.00 7.75
CA PRO A 283 -12.29 13.46 8.03
C PRO A 283 -11.32 13.77 6.88
N VAL A 284 -10.12 14.26 7.21
CA VAL A 284 -9.04 14.56 6.27
C VAL A 284 -7.84 13.65 6.56
N ARG A 285 -7.21 13.14 5.49
CA ARG A 285 -6.05 12.24 5.55
C ARG A 285 -5.04 12.59 4.48
N THR A 286 -3.94 13.18 4.91
CA THR A 286 -2.73 13.32 4.09
C THR A 286 -1.95 12.01 3.99
N THR A 287 -1.89 11.19 5.05
CA THR A 287 -1.17 9.93 4.98
C THR A 287 -1.88 8.88 4.11
N PHE A 288 -1.12 7.89 3.65
CA PHE A 288 -1.65 6.64 3.08
C PHE A 288 -0.81 5.46 3.56
N ASN A 289 -1.45 4.31 3.80
CA ASN A 289 -0.73 3.09 4.18
C ASN A 289 -0.78 2.11 3.01
N PRO A 290 0.34 1.84 2.31
CA PRO A 290 0.37 0.77 1.33
C PRO A 290 0.38 -0.61 2.00
N THR A 291 -0.01 -1.64 1.25
CA THR A 291 0.20 -3.05 1.58
C THR A 291 1.00 -3.69 0.46
N ILE A 292 1.95 -4.53 0.83
CA ILE A 292 2.67 -5.41 -0.09
C ILE A 292 1.93 -6.77 -0.08
N THR A 293 1.76 -7.38 -1.25
CA THR A 293 1.22 -8.73 -1.41
C THR A 293 2.00 -9.40 -2.53
N THR A 294 2.51 -10.57 -2.26
CA THR A 294 3.62 -11.16 -3.00
C THR A 294 3.36 -12.64 -3.25
N ARG A 295 3.99 -13.22 -4.27
CA ARG A 295 3.74 -14.60 -4.67
C ARG A 295 4.90 -15.13 -5.49
N THR A 296 5.71 -15.96 -4.86
CA THR A 296 6.67 -16.77 -5.59
C THR A 296 5.96 -17.94 -6.28
N SER A 297 6.20 -18.08 -7.58
CA SER A 297 5.68 -19.13 -8.44
C SER A 297 6.74 -19.47 -9.51
N PRO A 298 7.06 -20.74 -9.77
CA PRO A 298 6.47 -21.96 -9.19
C PRO A 298 6.85 -22.18 -7.70
N LYS A 299 6.16 -23.12 -7.04
CA LYS A 299 6.46 -23.50 -5.64
C LYS A 299 7.63 -24.48 -5.46
N SER A 300 8.16 -24.99 -6.57
CA SER A 300 9.44 -25.71 -6.63
C SER A 300 10.24 -25.24 -7.83
N ILE A 301 11.53 -24.95 -7.64
CA ILE A 301 12.51 -24.65 -8.70
C ILE A 301 13.72 -25.57 -8.55
N ASP A 302 14.57 -25.67 -9.56
CA ASP A 302 15.83 -26.42 -9.47
C ASP A 302 16.99 -25.57 -8.93
N THR A 303 17.94 -26.19 -8.24
CA THR A 303 19.27 -25.61 -8.03
C THR A 303 19.87 -25.22 -9.39
N GLY A 304 20.35 -23.99 -9.52
CA GLY A 304 20.77 -23.37 -10.78
C GLY A 304 19.66 -22.57 -11.51
N ALA A 305 18.40 -22.65 -11.09
CA ALA A 305 17.33 -21.81 -11.61
C ALA A 305 17.36 -20.40 -10.99
N PRO A 306 16.93 -19.36 -11.72
CA PRO A 306 16.81 -18.02 -11.16
C PRO A 306 15.65 -17.92 -10.16
N VAL A 307 15.86 -17.16 -9.10
CA VAL A 307 14.80 -16.85 -8.12
C VAL A 307 13.98 -15.65 -8.59
N THR A 308 12.65 -15.74 -8.51
CA THR A 308 11.72 -14.71 -8.99
C THR A 308 10.56 -14.52 -8.01
N ASP A 309 9.86 -13.39 -8.13
CA ASP A 309 8.65 -13.11 -7.34
C ASP A 309 7.68 -12.18 -8.12
N ASP A 310 6.39 -12.25 -7.80
CA ASP A 310 5.34 -11.34 -8.29
C ASP A 310 4.90 -10.40 -7.17
N VAL A 311 5.48 -9.20 -7.11
CA VAL A 311 5.23 -8.20 -6.06
C VAL A 311 4.08 -7.30 -6.46
N GLN A 312 3.01 -7.23 -5.66
CA GLN A 312 1.92 -6.27 -5.80
C GLN A 312 1.91 -5.27 -4.64
N VAL A 313 1.73 -3.98 -4.96
CA VAL A 313 1.53 -2.94 -3.95
C VAL A 313 0.18 -2.25 -4.14
N SER A 314 -0.59 -2.12 -3.07
CA SER A 314 -1.92 -1.49 -3.05
C SER A 314 -2.05 -0.47 -1.93
N ALA A 315 -2.91 0.53 -2.05
CA ALA A 315 -3.32 1.36 -0.92
C ALA A 315 -4.33 0.58 -0.05
N LEU A 316 -4.11 0.49 1.26
CA LEU A 316 -5.05 -0.20 2.16
C LEU A 316 -6.41 0.54 2.16
N PRO A 317 -7.54 -0.15 1.91
CA PRO A 317 -8.85 0.50 1.88
C PRO A 317 -9.15 1.28 3.17
N GLY A 318 -9.49 2.57 3.02
CA GLY A 318 -9.76 3.47 4.14
C GLY A 318 -8.54 4.03 4.88
N SER A 319 -7.31 3.71 4.46
CA SER A 319 -6.08 4.30 5.03
C SER A 319 -5.72 5.66 4.44
N GLY A 320 -6.15 5.94 3.21
CA GLY A 320 -5.81 7.10 2.40
C GLY A 320 -5.67 6.68 0.92
N ALA A 321 -5.77 7.63 0.00
CA ALA A 321 -5.64 7.33 -1.43
C ALA A 321 -4.18 7.42 -1.93
N TRP A 322 -3.89 6.62 -2.97
CA TRP A 322 -2.62 6.64 -3.68
C TRP A 322 -2.32 8.08 -4.17
N PRO A 323 -1.18 8.69 -3.82
CA PRO A 323 -0.93 10.08 -4.18
C PRO A 323 -0.74 10.24 -5.69
N ARG A 324 -1.26 11.35 -6.24
CA ARG A 324 -1.23 11.61 -7.70
C ARG A 324 0.21 11.65 -8.23
N GLY A 325 0.56 10.70 -9.09
CA GLY A 325 1.88 10.62 -9.71
C GLY A 325 2.99 10.06 -8.81
N ALA A 326 2.68 9.62 -7.59
CA ALA A 326 3.65 8.98 -6.70
C ALA A 326 4.24 7.73 -7.33
N GLN A 327 5.57 7.61 -7.22
CA GLN A 327 6.31 6.36 -7.40
C GLN A 327 6.67 5.85 -6.01
N VAL A 328 6.21 4.65 -5.67
CA VAL A 328 6.55 3.95 -4.43
C VAL A 328 7.59 2.90 -4.77
N HIS A 329 8.73 2.94 -4.08
CA HIS A 329 9.84 2.00 -4.26
C HIS A 329 9.82 0.96 -3.15
N ALA A 330 9.95 -0.32 -3.52
CA ALA A 330 10.10 -1.44 -2.59
C ALA A 330 11.43 -2.17 -2.85
N ARG A 331 11.99 -2.76 -1.79
CA ARG A 331 13.17 -3.63 -1.85
C ARG A 331 12.85 -5.01 -1.30
N GLY A 332 13.39 -6.03 -1.94
CA GLY A 332 13.24 -7.43 -1.59
C GLY A 332 14.57 -8.04 -1.17
N TRP A 333 14.51 -8.93 -0.19
CA TRP A 333 15.61 -9.74 0.31
C TRP A 333 15.21 -11.21 0.24
N TYR A 334 15.99 -12.01 -0.47
CA TYR A 334 15.78 -13.44 -0.63
C TYR A 334 16.71 -14.23 0.27
N PHE A 335 16.15 -15.21 0.98
CA PHE A 335 16.86 -16.14 1.85
C PHE A 335 16.65 -17.54 1.28
N GLY A 336 17.73 -18.27 1.00
CA GLY A 336 17.71 -19.60 0.37
C GLY A 336 18.57 -20.61 1.13
N GLY A 337 18.46 -21.90 0.77
CA GLY A 337 19.13 -22.99 1.49
C GLY A 337 18.56 -23.24 2.89
N LEU A 338 17.31 -22.85 3.13
CA LEU A 338 16.68 -22.94 4.44
C LEU A 338 16.27 -24.40 4.75
N PRO A 339 16.49 -24.91 5.98
CA PRO A 339 16.09 -26.26 6.37
C PRO A 339 14.57 -26.36 6.61
N VAL A 340 14.05 -27.59 6.65
CA VAL A 340 12.62 -27.86 6.94
C VAL A 340 12.13 -27.25 8.26
N SER A 341 13.00 -27.11 9.26
CA SER A 341 12.66 -26.47 10.54
C SER A 341 12.28 -24.99 10.38
N ALA A 342 12.86 -24.28 9.39
CA ALA A 342 12.57 -22.87 9.15
C ALA A 342 11.11 -22.63 8.74
N LEU A 343 10.42 -23.61 8.16
CA LEU A 343 8.98 -23.51 7.86
C LEU A 343 8.14 -23.22 9.12
N GLY A 344 8.61 -23.63 10.31
CA GLY A 344 7.97 -23.33 11.59
C GLY A 344 8.36 -21.97 12.20
N GLU A 345 9.33 -21.27 11.62
CA GLU A 345 9.98 -20.08 12.21
C GLU A 345 9.52 -18.78 11.52
N ARG A 346 8.21 -18.51 11.57
CA ARG A 346 7.64 -17.28 11.01
C ARG A 346 7.93 -16.06 11.89
N TYR A 347 8.75 -15.14 11.40
CA TYR A 347 8.99 -13.85 12.02
C TYR A 347 8.10 -12.77 11.40
N VAL A 348 7.40 -12.02 12.25
CA VAL A 348 6.55 -10.88 11.86
C VAL A 348 7.21 -9.60 12.38
N PRO A 349 7.35 -8.54 11.55
CA PRO A 349 7.90 -7.27 12.00
C PRO A 349 7.05 -6.64 13.11
N ASN A 350 7.71 -6.01 14.09
CA ASN A 350 7.00 -5.24 15.12
C ASN A 350 6.31 -4.02 14.50
N ALA A 351 5.23 -3.54 15.14
CA ALA A 351 4.61 -2.28 14.72
C ALA A 351 5.63 -1.13 14.78
N HIS A 352 5.71 -0.34 13.71
CA HIS A 352 6.67 0.76 13.52
C HIS A 352 8.15 0.33 13.44
N ALA A 353 8.45 -0.97 13.26
CA ALA A 353 9.81 -1.41 12.96
C ALA A 353 10.25 -0.92 11.58
N THR A 354 11.51 -0.52 11.47
CA THR A 354 12.16 -0.22 10.19
C THR A 354 12.69 -1.48 9.53
N ALA A 355 12.84 -1.49 8.20
CA ALA A 355 13.38 -2.65 7.49
C ALA A 355 14.78 -3.10 8.00
N PRO A 356 15.73 -2.19 8.30
CA PRO A 356 17.02 -2.57 8.90
C PRO A 356 16.89 -3.26 10.26
N GLU A 357 15.98 -2.82 11.13
CA GLU A 357 15.76 -3.45 12.46
C GLU A 357 15.20 -4.88 12.31
N PHE A 358 14.30 -5.09 11.36
CA PHE A 358 13.74 -6.42 11.09
C PHE A 358 14.78 -7.36 10.46
N LEU A 359 15.60 -6.88 9.53
CA LEU A 359 16.72 -7.65 8.97
C LEU A 359 17.77 -7.98 10.04
N GLU A 360 18.05 -7.08 10.98
CA GLU A 360 18.94 -7.37 12.12
C GLU A 360 18.33 -8.41 13.08
N GLN A 361 17.01 -8.45 13.22
CA GLN A 361 16.32 -9.53 13.97
C GLN A 361 16.50 -10.89 13.28
N LEU A 362 16.37 -10.95 11.95
CA LEU A 362 16.59 -12.17 11.17
C LEU A 362 18.06 -12.63 11.23
N ALA A 363 19.02 -11.71 11.09
CA ALA A 363 20.45 -12.02 11.20
C ALA A 363 20.81 -12.57 12.60
N ARG A 364 20.22 -12.04 13.68
CA ARG A 364 20.39 -12.59 15.04
C ARG A 364 19.80 -13.99 15.22
N ALA A 365 18.85 -14.39 14.38
CA ALA A 365 18.31 -15.75 14.33
C ALA A 365 19.11 -16.69 13.40
N GLY A 366 20.12 -16.17 12.69
CA GLY A 366 20.97 -16.93 11.77
C GLY A 366 20.54 -16.85 10.30
N TYR A 367 19.59 -15.99 9.96
CA TYR A 367 19.10 -15.81 8.59
C TYR A 367 19.74 -14.59 7.94
N GLU A 368 20.57 -14.82 6.92
CA GLU A 368 21.19 -13.78 6.09
C GLU A 368 20.68 -13.87 4.63
N PRO A 369 20.42 -12.73 3.96
CA PRO A 369 19.93 -12.73 2.59
C PRO A 369 21.05 -13.05 1.59
N CYS A 370 20.73 -13.86 0.60
CA CYS A 370 21.64 -14.29 -0.47
C CYS A 370 21.35 -13.65 -1.84
N ALA A 371 20.18 -13.04 -2.01
CA ALA A 371 19.85 -12.22 -3.18
C ALA A 371 18.95 -11.03 -2.82
N PHE A 372 18.87 -10.08 -3.75
CA PHE A 372 18.16 -8.81 -3.57
C PHE A 372 17.31 -8.51 -4.81
N ALA A 373 16.26 -7.68 -4.65
CA ALA A 373 15.50 -7.14 -5.77
C ALA A 373 14.97 -5.74 -5.43
N GLU A 374 14.64 -4.94 -6.44
CA GLU A 374 13.96 -3.65 -6.27
C GLU A 374 12.78 -3.55 -7.24
N ALA A 375 11.68 -2.93 -6.80
CA ALA A 375 10.46 -2.74 -7.58
C ALA A 375 9.92 -1.32 -7.42
N THR A 376 9.28 -0.77 -8.46
CA THR A 376 8.68 0.57 -8.43
C THR A 376 7.23 0.52 -8.92
N PHE A 377 6.34 1.15 -8.15
CA PHE A 377 4.90 1.14 -8.35
C PHE A 377 4.39 2.57 -8.56
N GLY A 378 3.66 2.79 -9.65
CA GLY A 378 3.04 4.08 -9.98
C GLY A 378 1.55 4.16 -9.66
N ALA A 379 0.92 3.03 -9.31
CA ALA A 379 -0.50 2.94 -8.98
C ALA A 379 -0.81 1.81 -8.00
N SER A 380 -1.89 2.00 -7.22
CA SER A 380 -2.44 0.95 -6.34
C SER A 380 -2.93 -0.25 -7.14
N GLY A 381 -2.57 -1.46 -6.70
CA GLY A 381 -2.93 -2.72 -7.34
C GLY A 381 -1.98 -3.14 -8.46
N GLN A 382 -0.92 -2.36 -8.74
CA GLN A 382 0.09 -2.72 -9.71
C GLN A 382 0.93 -3.91 -9.20
N THR A 383 1.07 -4.92 -10.05
CA THR A 383 2.02 -6.03 -9.86
C THR A 383 3.26 -5.82 -10.73
N VAL A 384 4.43 -6.17 -10.21
CA VAL A 384 5.72 -6.16 -10.89
C VAL A 384 6.36 -7.53 -10.69
N HIS A 385 6.66 -8.21 -11.80
CA HIS A 385 7.48 -9.42 -11.79
C HIS A 385 8.94 -9.02 -11.62
N VAL A 386 9.66 -9.67 -10.70
CA VAL A 386 11.06 -9.38 -10.39
C VAL A 386 11.90 -10.65 -10.37
N GLN A 387 13.19 -10.47 -10.64
CA GLN A 387 14.22 -11.50 -10.58
C GLN A 387 15.25 -11.08 -9.54
N GLY A 388 15.66 -12.01 -8.67
CA GLY A 388 16.69 -11.74 -7.69
C GLY A 388 18.06 -11.60 -8.32
N VAL A 389 18.90 -10.71 -7.75
CA VAL A 389 20.29 -10.46 -8.17
C VAL A 389 21.22 -10.58 -6.98
N ARG A 390 22.48 -10.98 -7.21
CA ARG A 390 23.45 -11.24 -6.13
C ARG A 390 23.84 -9.99 -5.34
N GLU A 391 23.94 -8.85 -6.02
CA GLU A 391 24.29 -7.56 -5.42
C GLU A 391 23.25 -6.49 -5.79
N PRO A 392 22.84 -5.61 -4.86
CA PRO A 392 21.87 -4.55 -5.16
C PRO A 392 22.33 -3.65 -6.32
N GLY A 393 21.52 -3.57 -7.37
CA GLY A 393 21.82 -2.79 -8.57
C GLY A 393 22.70 -3.49 -9.62
N SER A 394 22.98 -4.80 -9.44
CA SER A 394 23.51 -5.66 -10.50
C SER A 394 22.40 -6.07 -11.47
N ASP A 395 22.77 -6.34 -12.73
CA ASP A 395 21.91 -6.98 -13.75
C ASP A 395 22.10 -8.51 -13.79
N GLU A 396 23.01 -9.08 -12.98
CA GLU A 396 23.30 -10.53 -12.95
C GLU A 396 22.29 -11.29 -12.06
N PRO A 397 21.50 -12.22 -12.62
CA PRO A 397 20.55 -13.01 -11.84
C PRO A 397 21.22 -13.88 -10.78
N TYR A 398 20.65 -13.88 -9.58
CA TYR A 398 20.94 -14.91 -8.60
C TYR A 398 20.28 -16.23 -9.02
N LEU A 399 21.11 -17.26 -9.14
CA LEU A 399 20.70 -18.64 -9.38
C LEU A 399 20.75 -19.39 -8.04
N ALA A 400 19.72 -20.18 -7.73
CA ALA A 400 19.63 -20.88 -6.45
C ALA A 400 20.79 -21.87 -6.28
N GLU A 401 21.64 -21.67 -5.26
CA GLU A 401 22.90 -22.41 -5.12
C GLU A 401 22.77 -23.74 -4.35
N GLN A 402 21.74 -23.87 -3.51
CA GLN A 402 21.56 -24.99 -2.58
C GLN A 402 20.09 -25.41 -2.55
N GLY A 403 19.86 -26.71 -2.41
CA GLY A 403 18.51 -27.26 -2.17
C GLY A 403 17.99 -26.91 -0.77
N GLY A 404 16.68 -27.10 -0.55
CA GLY A 404 15.99 -26.74 0.69
C GLY A 404 14.81 -25.82 0.40
N PHE A 405 14.56 -24.85 1.26
CA PHE A 405 13.52 -23.85 1.08
C PHE A 405 14.09 -22.45 0.83
N GLY A 406 13.29 -21.59 0.22
CA GLY A 406 13.60 -20.19 0.02
C GLY A 406 12.39 -19.29 0.23
N THR A 407 12.61 -18.08 0.75
CA THR A 407 11.56 -17.08 0.99
C THR A 407 12.06 -15.67 0.67
N TRP A 408 11.14 -14.81 0.27
CA TRP A 408 11.36 -13.37 0.21
C TRP A 408 10.89 -12.66 1.49
N VAL A 409 11.49 -11.50 1.75
CA VAL A 409 10.99 -10.43 2.62
C VAL A 409 11.04 -9.14 1.81
N TRP A 410 9.95 -8.39 1.78
CA TRP A 410 9.83 -7.13 1.05
C TRP A 410 9.58 -5.96 2.00
N ALA A 411 10.15 -4.79 1.69
CA ALA A 411 9.84 -3.56 2.39
C ALA A 411 9.66 -2.34 1.46
N ILE A 412 8.69 -1.50 1.80
CA ILE A 412 8.63 -0.09 1.36
C ILE A 412 9.21 0.73 2.50
N GLU A 413 10.47 1.14 2.35
CA GLU A 413 11.16 1.96 3.35
C GLU A 413 10.81 3.43 3.17
N ARG A 414 10.23 4.05 4.20
CA ARG A 414 9.77 5.43 4.22
C ARG A 414 10.89 6.42 3.93
N GLU A 415 12.05 6.25 4.56
CA GLU A 415 13.20 7.16 4.38
C GLU A 415 13.93 7.01 3.04
N ARG A 416 13.65 5.94 2.27
CA ARG A 416 14.19 5.76 0.90
C ARG A 416 13.29 6.32 -0.20
N GLN A 417 12.06 6.74 0.12
CA GLN A 417 11.15 7.31 -0.86
C GLN A 417 11.56 8.73 -1.28
N SER A 418 11.01 9.19 -2.41
CA SER A 418 11.02 10.61 -2.75
C SER A 418 10.37 11.43 -1.63
N ARG A 419 10.77 12.70 -1.49
CA ARG A 419 10.27 13.59 -0.42
C ARG A 419 8.74 13.59 -0.34
N ASP A 420 8.09 13.74 -1.49
CA ASP A 420 6.65 13.89 -1.61
C ASP A 420 5.89 12.61 -1.24
N VAL A 421 6.53 11.43 -1.32
CA VAL A 421 5.94 10.15 -0.86
C VAL A 421 6.29 9.90 0.61
N ARG A 422 7.52 10.20 1.04
CA ARG A 422 7.98 10.07 2.43
C ARG A 422 7.18 10.92 3.43
N GLU A 423 6.73 12.11 3.02
CA GLU A 423 5.86 12.96 3.83
C GLU A 423 4.42 12.40 3.98
N LEU A 424 4.05 11.39 3.18
CA LEU A 424 2.72 10.77 3.17
C LEU A 424 2.69 9.32 3.69
N LEU A 425 3.83 8.66 3.81
CA LEU A 425 3.96 7.39 4.54
C LEU A 425 4.10 7.66 6.04
N ALA A 426 3.37 6.89 6.85
CA ALA A 426 3.49 6.91 8.31
C ALA A 426 4.79 6.22 8.78
N ASP A 427 5.00 4.99 8.32
CA ASP A 427 6.08 4.08 8.73
C ASP A 427 6.60 3.29 7.52
N ASP A 428 7.61 2.44 7.74
CA ASP A 428 7.96 1.37 6.80
C ASP A 428 6.83 0.33 6.72
N VAL A 429 6.66 -0.31 5.57
CA VAL A 429 5.75 -1.45 5.37
C VAL A 429 6.57 -2.66 4.97
N ILE A 430 6.54 -3.72 5.77
CA ILE A 430 7.45 -4.88 5.67
C ILE A 430 6.64 -6.19 5.66
N THR A 431 6.96 -7.15 4.80
CA THR A 431 6.33 -8.49 4.80
C THR A 431 6.95 -9.42 5.87
N ALA A 432 6.24 -10.49 6.24
CA ALA A 432 6.75 -11.47 7.19
C ALA A 432 7.79 -12.40 6.54
N PHE A 433 8.76 -12.85 7.33
CA PHE A 433 9.68 -13.91 6.92
C PHE A 433 8.99 -15.27 7.05
N MET A 434 9.22 -16.17 6.09
CA MET A 434 8.51 -17.44 5.91
C MET A 434 6.99 -17.25 5.78
N ASP A 435 6.56 -16.24 5.01
CA ASP A 435 5.16 -16.16 4.59
C ASP A 435 4.88 -17.24 3.53
N PRO A 436 3.79 -18.03 3.64
CA PRO A 436 3.53 -19.10 2.69
C PRO A 436 3.35 -18.67 1.24
N SER A 437 2.98 -17.41 0.94
CA SER A 437 2.94 -16.94 -0.45
C SER A 437 4.35 -16.71 -1.04
N GLU A 438 5.31 -16.34 -0.20
CA GLU A 438 6.73 -16.06 -0.52
C GLU A 438 7.61 -17.32 -0.56
N THR A 439 7.23 -18.34 0.22
CA THR A 439 8.06 -19.52 0.44
C THR A 439 7.93 -20.54 -0.71
N HIS A 440 9.04 -21.10 -1.18
CA HIS A 440 9.08 -22.19 -2.17
C HIS A 440 10.21 -23.19 -1.85
N ALA A 441 10.24 -24.33 -2.52
CA ALA A 441 11.33 -25.30 -2.45
C ALA A 441 12.36 -25.10 -3.58
N VAL A 442 13.64 -25.23 -3.25
CA VAL A 442 14.72 -25.43 -4.23
C VAL A 442 15.08 -26.91 -4.22
N ARG A 443 14.96 -27.56 -5.38
CA ARG A 443 15.12 -29.00 -5.51
C ARG A 443 16.60 -29.37 -5.46
N ALA A 444 16.96 -30.20 -4.49
CA ALA A 444 18.33 -30.67 -4.32
C ALA A 444 18.76 -31.59 -5.48
N PRO A 445 19.92 -31.35 -6.12
CA PRO A 445 20.48 -32.28 -7.10
C PRO A 445 21.07 -33.49 -6.39
N LEU A 446 20.98 -34.67 -7.03
CA LEU A 446 21.55 -35.91 -6.51
C LEU A 446 22.88 -36.25 -7.20
N THR A 447 23.73 -36.98 -6.48
CA THR A 447 24.93 -37.65 -7.00
C THR A 447 24.81 -39.14 -6.72
N VAL A 448 25.00 -39.95 -7.77
CA VAL A 448 24.84 -41.41 -7.76
C VAL A 448 26.14 -42.02 -8.27
N GLU A 449 26.68 -43.01 -7.55
CA GLU A 449 27.83 -43.81 -7.94
C GLU A 449 27.44 -45.29 -7.79
N SER A 450 27.34 -46.07 -8.87
CA SER A 450 27.07 -47.52 -8.83
C SER A 450 28.33 -48.34 -9.14
N ARG A 451 28.40 -49.56 -8.60
CA ARG A 451 29.54 -50.46 -8.79
C ARG A 451 29.19 -51.92 -8.51
N VAL A 452 29.14 -52.71 -9.58
CA VAL A 452 28.90 -54.16 -9.50
C VAL A 452 29.95 -54.89 -8.64
N VAL A 453 29.48 -55.89 -7.89
CA VAL A 453 30.33 -56.69 -6.98
C VAL A 453 31.29 -57.59 -7.77
N GLU A 454 30.81 -58.20 -8.86
CA GLU A 454 31.61 -59.01 -9.78
C GLU A 454 31.40 -58.51 -11.22
N SER A 455 32.44 -58.04 -11.90
CA SER A 455 32.33 -57.50 -13.26
C SER A 455 32.36 -58.57 -14.37
N THR A 456 32.62 -59.84 -14.04
CA THR A 456 32.57 -60.96 -14.99
C THR A 456 32.19 -62.26 -14.29
N VAL A 457 31.14 -62.92 -14.76
CA VAL A 457 30.60 -64.15 -14.17
C VAL A 457 30.29 -65.23 -15.22
N GLN A 458 29.93 -66.44 -14.79
CA GLN A 458 29.41 -67.51 -15.63
C GLN A 458 27.86 -67.54 -15.60
N PRO A 459 27.19 -68.12 -16.62
CA PRO A 459 25.74 -68.27 -16.62
C PRO A 459 25.19 -68.98 -15.37
N GLY A 460 24.09 -68.46 -14.83
CA GLY A 460 23.45 -68.94 -13.60
C GLY A 460 24.09 -68.43 -12.30
N ALA A 461 25.06 -67.52 -12.37
CA ALA A 461 25.59 -66.82 -11.20
C ALA A 461 24.59 -65.78 -10.67
N GLN A 462 24.58 -65.57 -9.36
CA GLN A 462 23.89 -64.43 -8.75
C GLN A 462 24.74 -63.17 -8.93
N ILE A 463 24.13 -62.10 -9.47
CA ILE A 463 24.79 -60.80 -9.63
C ILE A 463 24.27 -59.79 -8.61
N ALA A 464 25.11 -58.81 -8.28
CA ALA A 464 24.82 -57.80 -7.27
C ALA A 464 25.57 -56.49 -7.55
N ASP A 465 25.03 -55.39 -7.04
CA ASP A 465 25.52 -54.02 -7.17
C ASP A 465 25.48 -53.29 -5.81
N VAL A 466 26.35 -52.28 -5.66
CA VAL A 466 26.40 -51.37 -4.52
C VAL A 466 26.32 -49.95 -5.04
N ILE A 467 25.16 -49.32 -4.86
CA ILE A 467 24.84 -47.99 -5.36
C ILE A 467 24.93 -47.00 -4.20
N ARG A 468 25.81 -46.02 -4.31
CA ARG A 468 25.94 -44.94 -3.34
C ARG A 468 25.21 -43.70 -3.83
N VAL A 469 24.26 -43.21 -3.04
CA VAL A 469 23.48 -42.01 -3.36
C VAL A 469 23.69 -40.93 -2.31
N SER A 470 23.80 -39.68 -2.76
CA SER A 470 23.89 -38.50 -1.90
C SER A 470 23.20 -37.28 -2.51
N GLY A 471 22.71 -36.38 -1.67
CA GLY A 471 22.05 -35.13 -2.06
C GLY A 471 20.58 -35.02 -1.65
N PHE A 472 19.98 -36.09 -1.13
CA PHE A 472 18.65 -36.02 -0.50
C PHE A 472 18.71 -35.13 0.76
N PRO A 473 17.63 -34.42 1.11
CA PRO A 473 17.43 -33.88 2.46
C PRO A 473 17.57 -34.98 3.53
N ASP A 474 18.08 -34.64 4.72
CA ASP A 474 18.31 -35.64 5.79
C ASP A 474 17.01 -36.33 6.24
N GLU A 475 15.88 -35.63 6.19
CA GLU A 475 14.54 -36.14 6.50
C GLU A 475 13.76 -36.68 5.29
N HIS A 476 14.40 -36.88 4.14
CA HIS A 476 13.70 -37.30 2.92
C HIS A 476 12.97 -38.65 3.10
N GLY A 477 11.85 -38.81 2.39
CA GLY A 477 10.92 -39.94 2.53
C GLY A 477 10.02 -39.87 3.77
N ASN A 478 10.32 -39.01 4.74
CA ASN A 478 9.51 -38.81 5.95
C ASN A 478 8.67 -37.51 5.90
N TRP A 479 8.90 -36.64 4.92
CA TRP A 479 8.16 -35.38 4.77
C TRP A 479 6.81 -35.59 4.06
N ALA A 480 5.73 -35.31 4.79
CA ALA A 480 4.34 -35.51 4.35
C ALA A 480 3.77 -34.37 3.48
N GLY A 481 4.61 -33.42 3.05
CA GLY A 481 4.17 -32.22 2.32
C GLY A 481 3.68 -31.08 3.20
N SER A 482 3.51 -29.90 2.60
CA SER A 482 2.79 -28.76 3.19
C SER A 482 1.83 -28.15 2.19
N SER A 483 0.54 -28.30 2.46
CA SER A 483 -0.54 -27.64 1.71
C SER A 483 -0.60 -26.12 1.95
N GLU A 484 0.01 -25.63 3.02
CA GLU A 484 0.11 -24.19 3.31
C GLU A 484 1.14 -23.53 2.38
N HIS A 485 2.32 -24.14 2.20
CA HIS A 485 3.36 -23.65 1.30
C HIS A 485 3.16 -24.09 -0.17
N GLY A 486 2.29 -25.09 -0.42
CA GLY A 486 2.05 -25.64 -1.76
C GLY A 486 3.17 -26.54 -2.25
N ILE A 487 3.76 -27.33 -1.35
CA ILE A 487 4.91 -28.21 -1.61
C ILE A 487 4.47 -29.64 -1.26
N ASP A 488 4.63 -30.55 -2.21
CA ASP A 488 4.10 -31.92 -2.10
C ASP A 488 4.87 -32.78 -1.08
N THR A 489 4.31 -33.96 -0.80
CA THR A 489 4.98 -35.03 -0.05
C THR A 489 6.17 -35.56 -0.84
N ASP A 490 7.19 -36.07 -0.13
CA ASP A 490 8.31 -36.72 -0.79
C ASP A 490 7.86 -37.98 -1.53
N VAL A 491 8.57 -38.32 -2.61
CA VAL A 491 8.48 -39.65 -3.22
C VAL A 491 9.40 -40.59 -2.41
N PRO A 492 8.86 -41.62 -1.73
CA PRO A 492 9.62 -42.39 -0.74
C PRO A 492 10.64 -43.37 -1.35
N TYR A 493 10.52 -43.69 -2.65
CA TYR A 493 11.30 -44.73 -3.30
C TYR A 493 11.99 -44.25 -4.58
N ALA A 494 13.25 -44.67 -4.75
CA ALA A 494 13.94 -44.73 -6.03
C ALA A 494 13.80 -46.14 -6.62
N GLN A 495 14.01 -46.28 -7.93
CA GLN A 495 13.93 -47.56 -8.63
C GLN A 495 15.32 -48.00 -9.08
N VAL A 496 15.59 -49.31 -9.00
CA VAL A 496 16.71 -49.93 -9.71
C VAL A 496 16.14 -50.91 -10.72
N ARG A 497 16.54 -50.73 -11.98
CA ARG A 497 16.21 -51.61 -13.09
C ARG A 497 17.45 -52.39 -13.47
N VAL A 498 17.28 -53.65 -13.84
CA VAL A 498 18.38 -54.45 -14.40
C VAL A 498 18.02 -54.87 -15.81
N TRP A 499 18.89 -54.51 -16.74
CA TRP A 499 18.77 -54.83 -18.16
C TRP A 499 19.75 -55.92 -18.55
N TRP A 500 19.33 -56.84 -19.41
CA TRP A 500 20.23 -57.71 -20.15
C TRP A 500 20.41 -57.18 -21.57
N ALA A 501 21.64 -57.18 -22.08
CA ALA A 501 21.99 -56.86 -23.46
C ALA A 501 22.95 -57.90 -24.07
N GLY A 502 22.62 -58.48 -25.22
CA GLY A 502 23.50 -59.49 -25.81
C GLY A 502 23.03 -60.19 -27.09
N SER A 503 23.93 -61.02 -27.64
CA SER A 503 23.65 -61.95 -28.74
C SER A 503 22.80 -63.14 -28.31
N GLY A 504 22.80 -63.47 -27.00
CA GLY A 504 22.05 -64.58 -26.40
C GLY A 504 22.70 -65.95 -26.57
N ASP A 505 23.64 -66.12 -27.50
CA ASP A 505 24.39 -67.36 -27.73
C ASP A 505 25.85 -67.32 -27.27
N GLY A 506 26.34 -66.14 -26.85
CA GLY A 506 27.68 -65.94 -26.32
C GLY A 506 28.78 -65.72 -27.38
N GLN A 507 28.43 -65.53 -28.66
CA GLN A 507 29.41 -65.40 -29.74
C GLN A 507 29.71 -63.96 -30.19
N ASP A 508 28.76 -63.02 -30.04
CA ASP A 508 28.92 -61.63 -30.51
C ASP A 508 28.40 -60.57 -29.51
N ASP A 509 28.49 -60.85 -28.21
CA ASP A 509 28.01 -59.95 -27.14
C ASP A 509 28.75 -58.59 -27.10
N GLY A 510 29.90 -58.47 -27.77
CA GLY A 510 30.62 -57.21 -27.92
C GLY A 510 29.91 -56.21 -28.84
N ALA A 511 29.01 -56.66 -29.72
CA ALA A 511 28.18 -55.78 -30.55
C ALA A 511 27.06 -55.09 -29.76
N TYR A 512 26.74 -55.60 -28.56
CA TYR A 512 25.68 -55.15 -27.66
C TYR A 512 26.24 -54.61 -26.34
N GLU A 513 27.52 -54.20 -26.34
CA GLU A 513 28.13 -53.53 -25.19
C GLU A 513 27.44 -52.17 -24.96
N PRO A 514 26.91 -51.89 -23.75
CA PRO A 514 26.25 -50.63 -23.44
C PRO A 514 27.16 -49.43 -23.71
N ALA A 515 26.71 -48.54 -24.61
CA ALA A 515 27.50 -47.41 -25.12
C ALA A 515 26.77 -46.05 -25.04
N ASP A 516 25.44 -46.05 -25.02
CA ASP A 516 24.62 -44.85 -24.82
C ASP A 516 24.15 -44.77 -23.36
N ALA A 517 24.13 -43.56 -22.77
CA ALA A 517 23.77 -43.37 -21.36
C ALA A 517 22.26 -43.57 -21.08
N GLN A 518 21.43 -43.51 -22.12
CA GLN A 518 19.99 -43.76 -22.04
C GLN A 518 19.69 -45.26 -22.14
N GLU A 519 18.71 -45.74 -21.39
CA GLU A 519 18.23 -47.12 -21.45
C GLU A 519 17.66 -47.49 -22.85
N PRO A 520 17.79 -48.77 -23.26
CA PRO A 520 17.26 -49.27 -24.51
C PRO A 520 15.73 -49.45 -24.47
N GLU A 521 15.11 -49.57 -25.63
CA GLU A 521 13.77 -50.17 -25.76
C GLU A 521 13.91 -51.71 -25.75
N GLU A 522 12.90 -52.45 -25.28
CA GLU A 522 12.94 -53.93 -25.30
C GLU A 522 12.90 -54.48 -26.74
N ASP A 523 13.86 -55.33 -27.07
CA ASP A 523 13.96 -56.02 -28.36
C ASP A 523 14.57 -57.45 -28.21
N ASP A 524 14.92 -58.10 -29.31
CA ASP A 524 15.51 -59.45 -29.30
C ASP A 524 16.90 -59.49 -28.60
N HIS A 525 17.54 -58.33 -28.39
CA HIS A 525 18.88 -58.17 -27.85
C HIS A 525 18.93 -57.40 -26.52
N HIS A 526 17.83 -56.74 -26.12
CA HIS A 526 17.70 -55.99 -24.87
C HIS A 526 16.43 -56.41 -24.12
N THR A 527 16.55 -56.87 -22.87
CA THR A 527 15.40 -57.30 -22.05
C THR A 527 15.47 -56.69 -20.66
N LEU A 528 14.36 -56.16 -20.14
CA LEU A 528 14.27 -55.78 -18.74
C LEU A 528 14.16 -57.05 -17.88
N ILE A 529 15.14 -57.30 -17.02
CA ILE A 529 15.17 -58.46 -16.10
C ILE A 529 14.26 -58.22 -14.89
N GLY A 530 14.19 -56.98 -14.40
CA GLY A 530 13.33 -56.59 -13.30
C GLY A 530 13.50 -55.14 -12.88
N THR A 531 12.59 -54.72 -12.00
CA THR A 531 12.56 -53.40 -11.36
C THR A 531 12.31 -53.61 -9.88
N TRP A 532 13.11 -52.98 -9.02
CA TRP A 532 13.01 -53.04 -7.57
C TRP A 532 12.99 -51.64 -6.98
N GLU A 533 12.30 -51.46 -5.86
CA GLU A 533 12.18 -50.17 -5.17
C GLU A 533 13.11 -50.13 -3.95
N TYR A 534 13.80 -49.01 -3.77
CA TYR A 534 14.72 -48.76 -2.65
C TYR A 534 14.39 -47.42 -2.01
N GLU A 535 14.59 -47.27 -0.70
CA GLU A 535 14.33 -46.02 0.01
C GLU A 535 15.11 -44.85 -0.63
N ALA A 536 14.40 -43.77 -0.96
CA ALA A 536 14.98 -42.56 -1.56
C ALA A 536 15.73 -41.73 -0.50
N ILE A 537 16.87 -42.24 -0.02
CA ILE A 537 17.66 -41.64 1.06
C ILE A 537 19.16 -41.63 0.73
N ASN A 538 19.93 -40.82 1.45
CA ASN A 538 21.39 -40.82 1.37
C ASN A 538 21.95 -42.13 1.97
N GLY A 539 22.83 -42.83 1.25
CA GLY A 539 23.42 -44.08 1.76
C GLY A 539 24.06 -44.97 0.70
N GLU A 540 24.33 -46.21 1.10
CA GLU A 540 24.69 -47.33 0.21
C GLU A 540 23.48 -48.25 0.10
N ILE A 541 23.06 -48.53 -1.14
CA ILE A 541 21.97 -49.41 -1.52
C ILE A 541 22.59 -50.70 -2.08
N HIS A 542 22.22 -51.84 -1.53
CA HIS A 542 22.67 -53.15 -2.00
C HIS A 542 21.59 -53.80 -2.84
N VAL A 543 21.91 -54.13 -4.09
CA VAL A 543 20.99 -54.73 -5.06
C VAL A 543 21.48 -56.13 -5.41
N GLY A 544 20.56 -57.10 -5.48
CA GLY A 544 20.92 -58.49 -5.78
C GLY A 544 21.57 -59.23 -4.59
N GLY A 545 22.03 -60.46 -4.85
CA GLY A 545 22.69 -61.30 -3.83
C GLY A 545 21.85 -61.67 -2.60
N GLY A 546 20.52 -61.50 -2.66
CA GLY A 546 19.60 -61.71 -1.54
C GLY A 546 19.47 -60.53 -0.57
N ALA A 547 20.03 -59.36 -0.89
CA ALA A 547 19.75 -58.13 -0.17
C ALA A 547 18.26 -57.73 -0.34
N PRO A 548 17.56 -57.29 0.71
CA PRO A 548 16.16 -56.94 0.60
C PRO A 548 15.94 -55.60 -0.14
N ASP A 549 14.81 -55.48 -0.82
CA ASP A 549 14.29 -54.22 -1.33
C ASP A 549 13.60 -53.38 -0.21
N ALA A 550 13.02 -52.23 -0.57
CA ALA A 550 12.30 -51.36 0.37
C ALA A 550 11.05 -52.00 1.02
N HIS A 551 10.53 -53.09 0.44
CA HIS A 551 9.39 -53.83 0.98
C HIS A 551 9.82 -54.98 1.91
N GLY A 552 11.13 -55.26 1.95
CA GLY A 552 11.74 -56.33 2.73
C GLY A 552 11.84 -57.67 1.99
N ASP A 553 11.50 -57.70 0.70
CA ASP A 553 11.57 -58.91 -0.13
C ASP A 553 13.00 -59.11 -0.66
N PRO A 554 13.59 -60.33 -0.56
CA PRO A 554 14.98 -60.57 -0.96
C PRO A 554 15.16 -60.50 -2.47
N VAL A 555 16.09 -59.67 -2.93
CA VAL A 555 16.40 -59.48 -4.36
C VAL A 555 17.45 -60.50 -4.79
N GLU A 556 17.01 -61.54 -5.50
CA GLU A 556 17.88 -62.52 -6.17
C GLU A 556 17.83 -62.28 -7.70
N ILE A 557 19.00 -62.10 -8.32
CA ILE A 557 19.13 -61.78 -9.74
C ILE A 557 20.09 -62.79 -10.37
N SER A 558 19.50 -63.77 -11.08
CA SER A 558 20.27 -64.83 -11.75
C SER A 558 20.67 -64.43 -13.17
N ALA A 559 21.97 -64.46 -13.44
CA ALA A 559 22.56 -64.13 -14.73
C ALA A 559 22.51 -65.33 -15.69
N GLU A 560 21.32 -65.76 -16.09
CA GLU A 560 21.10 -66.99 -16.87
C GLU A 560 21.64 -66.97 -18.32
N ARG A 561 21.77 -65.80 -18.94
CA ARG A 561 22.16 -65.65 -20.36
C ARG A 561 23.56 -65.07 -20.52
N PRO A 562 24.35 -65.47 -21.52
CA PRO A 562 25.55 -64.73 -21.94
C PRO A 562 25.17 -63.30 -22.37
N GLY A 563 26.07 -62.34 -22.16
CA GLY A 563 25.85 -60.92 -22.46
C GLY A 563 26.14 -60.00 -21.28
N TRP A 564 25.76 -58.74 -21.41
CA TRP A 564 25.90 -57.72 -20.38
C TRP A 564 24.64 -57.66 -19.51
N TYR A 565 24.82 -57.52 -18.20
CA TYR A 565 23.75 -57.17 -17.26
C TYR A 565 24.07 -55.81 -16.66
N VAL A 566 23.19 -54.83 -16.83
CA VAL A 566 23.41 -53.42 -16.42
C VAL A 566 22.41 -53.04 -15.34
N PHE A 567 22.90 -52.49 -14.24
CA PHE A 567 22.08 -51.88 -13.20
C PHE A 567 21.86 -50.40 -13.54
N VAL A 568 20.62 -49.93 -13.49
CA VAL A 568 20.26 -48.53 -13.71
C VAL A 568 19.41 -48.04 -12.55
N TRP A 569 19.95 -47.09 -11.78
CA TRP A 569 19.25 -46.43 -10.69
C TRP A 569 18.52 -45.20 -11.21
N GLU A 570 17.28 -44.96 -10.79
CA GLU A 570 16.51 -43.75 -11.11
C GLU A 570 15.72 -43.24 -9.91
N PHE A 571 15.71 -41.91 -9.76
CA PHE A 571 14.71 -41.19 -8.99
C PHE A 571 13.98 -40.19 -9.90
N ALA A 572 12.65 -40.28 -9.95
CA ALA A 572 11.81 -39.47 -10.82
C ALA A 572 11.79 -37.96 -10.48
N GLY A 573 12.32 -37.59 -9.31
CA GLY A 573 12.22 -36.23 -8.78
C GLY A 573 10.87 -35.97 -8.10
N ASP A 574 10.83 -34.96 -7.24
CA ASP A 574 9.59 -34.54 -6.57
C ASP A 574 9.58 -33.01 -6.32
N GLY A 575 8.87 -32.56 -5.29
CA GLY A 575 8.78 -31.14 -4.91
C GLY A 575 10.05 -30.58 -4.27
N ARG A 576 10.97 -31.42 -3.78
CA ARG A 576 12.16 -31.04 -2.99
C ARG A 576 13.47 -31.62 -3.53
N VAL A 577 13.43 -32.57 -4.45
CA VAL A 577 14.60 -33.23 -5.02
C VAL A 577 14.47 -33.35 -6.54
N GLN A 578 15.57 -33.15 -7.26
CA GLN A 578 15.60 -33.22 -8.73
C GLN A 578 15.52 -34.68 -9.20
N THR A 579 15.09 -34.88 -10.45
CA THR A 579 15.26 -36.20 -11.08
C THR A 579 16.75 -36.49 -11.28
N ALA A 580 17.13 -37.75 -11.09
CA ALA A 580 18.47 -38.24 -11.38
C ALA A 580 18.41 -39.70 -11.80
N THR A 581 19.33 -40.11 -12.68
CA THR A 581 19.49 -41.49 -13.11
C THR A 581 20.98 -41.81 -13.24
N SER A 582 21.34 -43.07 -12.97
CA SER A 582 22.66 -43.60 -13.31
C SER A 582 22.75 -43.89 -14.82
N SER A 583 23.94 -44.14 -15.34
CA SER A 583 24.20 -44.17 -16.79
C SER A 583 24.25 -45.61 -17.31
N TYR A 584 23.34 -45.97 -18.21
CA TYR A 584 23.30 -47.30 -18.83
C TYR A 584 24.64 -47.71 -19.50
N ALA A 585 25.44 -46.74 -19.95
CA ALA A 585 26.76 -46.98 -20.53
C ALA A 585 27.93 -47.08 -19.53
N ASP A 586 27.72 -46.88 -18.22
CA ASP A 586 28.85 -46.83 -17.28
C ASP A 586 29.49 -48.23 -17.09
N PRO A 587 30.80 -48.39 -17.35
CA PRO A 587 31.48 -49.67 -17.19
C PRO A 587 31.53 -50.24 -15.77
N GLN A 588 31.21 -49.46 -14.73
CA GLN A 588 31.13 -49.90 -13.35
C GLN A 588 29.75 -50.48 -12.99
N GLU A 589 28.70 -50.14 -13.74
CA GLU A 589 27.31 -50.53 -13.48
C GLU A 589 26.92 -51.83 -14.21
N ARG A 590 27.88 -52.49 -14.88
CA ARG A 590 27.64 -53.65 -15.75
C ARG A 590 28.48 -54.89 -15.44
N VAL A 591 27.84 -56.05 -15.46
CA VAL A 591 28.43 -57.39 -15.35
C VAL A 591 28.50 -58.06 -16.72
N PHE A 592 29.65 -58.62 -17.09
CA PHE A 592 29.77 -59.43 -18.30
C PHE A 592 29.62 -60.93 -18.01
N VAL A 593 28.60 -61.56 -18.57
CA VAL A 593 28.33 -63.00 -18.43
C VAL A 593 28.91 -63.73 -19.63
N ARG A 594 29.91 -64.59 -19.39
CA ARG A 594 30.60 -65.30 -20.46
C ARG A 594 30.53 -66.81 -20.29
N VAL A 595 30.31 -67.52 -21.40
CA VAL A 595 30.53 -68.97 -21.46
C VAL A 595 32.03 -69.20 -21.61
N GLU A 596 32.69 -69.80 -20.62
CA GLU A 596 34.07 -70.24 -20.82
C GLU A 596 34.11 -71.41 -21.81
N PRO A 597 34.99 -71.38 -22.83
CA PRO A 597 35.11 -72.49 -23.76
C PRO A 597 35.59 -73.73 -23.01
N GLU A 598 34.86 -74.84 -23.17
CA GLU A 598 35.18 -76.12 -22.53
C GLU A 598 36.66 -76.47 -22.81
N PRO A 599 37.50 -76.72 -21.77
CA PRO A 599 38.93 -76.86 -21.98
C PRO A 599 39.22 -78.04 -22.91
N ALA A 600 39.77 -77.72 -24.08
CA ALA A 600 40.07 -78.70 -25.11
C ALA A 600 40.91 -79.84 -24.51
N ARG A 601 40.36 -81.06 -24.51
CA ARG A 601 41.00 -82.22 -23.89
C ARG A 601 42.41 -82.41 -24.44
N THR A 602 43.41 -82.21 -23.60
CA THR A 602 44.83 -82.43 -23.94
C THR A 602 45.00 -83.87 -24.43
N PRO A 603 45.50 -84.10 -25.66
CA PRO A 603 45.78 -85.45 -26.11
C PRO A 603 46.84 -86.12 -25.23
N GLU A 604 46.57 -87.36 -24.83
CA GLU A 604 47.42 -88.16 -23.95
C GLU A 604 48.81 -88.37 -24.58
N ALA A 605 49.87 -87.94 -23.87
CA ALA A 605 51.23 -87.95 -24.41
C ALA A 605 51.84 -89.36 -24.38
N VAL A 606 52.20 -89.89 -25.56
CA VAL A 606 52.91 -91.17 -25.70
C VAL A 606 54.39 -90.99 -25.28
N PRO A 607 54.92 -91.77 -24.32
CA PRO A 607 56.32 -91.65 -23.91
C PRO A 607 57.28 -92.34 -24.88
N VAL A 608 58.30 -91.62 -25.33
CA VAL A 608 59.48 -92.17 -26.05
C VAL A 608 60.75 -91.62 -25.41
N ALA A 609 61.79 -92.45 -25.35
CA ALA A 609 62.90 -92.32 -24.40
C ALA A 609 64.07 -91.40 -24.82
N GLU A 610 64.75 -90.87 -23.80
CA GLU A 610 66.13 -90.35 -23.77
C GLU A 610 67.19 -91.49 -23.90
N PRO A 611 68.53 -91.24 -23.98
CA PRO A 611 69.27 -89.96 -23.79
C PRO A 611 70.45 -89.63 -24.78
N GLU A 612 70.87 -88.34 -24.79
CA GLU A 612 72.25 -87.77 -24.83
C GLU A 612 73.36 -88.28 -25.83
N PRO A 613 74.62 -87.70 -25.88
CA PRO A 613 75.19 -86.44 -25.34
C PRO A 613 76.04 -85.59 -26.34
N LYS A 614 76.25 -84.28 -26.07
CA LYS A 614 77.59 -83.70 -25.69
C LYS A 614 77.70 -82.16 -25.64
N ALA A 615 78.39 -81.68 -24.60
CA ALA A 615 78.91 -80.33 -24.33
C ALA A 615 80.23 -80.01 -25.13
N PRO A 616 81.00 -78.90 -24.93
CA PRO A 616 80.96 -77.79 -23.93
C PRO A 616 81.10 -76.36 -24.58
N ARG A 617 81.52 -75.22 -23.98
CA ARG A 617 82.21 -74.85 -22.70
C ARG A 617 81.86 -73.38 -22.26
N PRO A 618 82.22 -72.93 -21.03
CA PRO A 618 81.89 -71.61 -20.42
C PRO A 618 83.19 -70.76 -20.19
N PRO A 619 83.39 -69.87 -19.17
CA PRO A 619 82.50 -69.13 -18.22
C PRO A 619 82.82 -67.61 -18.00
N ALA A 620 81.94 -66.91 -17.25
CA ALA A 620 82.11 -65.86 -16.18
C ALA A 620 83.36 -64.91 -16.09
N LEU A 621 83.35 -63.70 -15.48
CA LEU A 621 82.96 -63.31 -14.09
C LEU A 621 82.88 -61.76 -13.89
N ALA A 622 82.04 -61.31 -12.93
CA ALA A 622 82.18 -60.26 -11.88
C ALA A 622 82.79 -58.83 -12.18
N ALA A 623 82.58 -57.75 -11.40
CA ALA A 623 82.15 -57.60 -10.00
C ALA A 623 81.69 -56.15 -9.61
N THR A 624 80.96 -56.00 -8.48
CA THR A 624 80.84 -54.80 -7.57
C THR A 624 80.22 -53.48 -8.09
N GLY A 625 79.51 -52.64 -7.29
CA GLY A 625 78.98 -52.77 -5.92
C GLY A 625 78.33 -51.49 -5.34
N VAL A 626 77.39 -51.67 -4.38
CA VAL A 626 77.24 -50.98 -3.06
C VAL A 626 76.68 -49.52 -2.91
N SER A 627 75.65 -49.42 -2.05
CA SER A 627 75.18 -48.34 -1.12
C SER A 627 74.58 -46.97 -1.56
N ASP A 628 73.32 -46.77 -1.13
CA ASP A 628 72.77 -45.69 -0.28
C ASP A 628 72.95 -44.18 -0.60
N ALA A 629 71.83 -43.44 -0.69
CA ALA A 629 71.43 -42.39 0.27
C ALA A 629 70.04 -41.75 -0.01
N TRP A 630 69.44 -41.20 1.06
CA TRP A 630 68.07 -40.64 1.22
C TRP A 630 67.98 -39.12 0.83
N PRO A 631 66.85 -38.36 0.98
CA PRO A 631 65.75 -38.47 1.97
C PRO A 631 64.28 -38.41 1.47
N ILE A 632 63.39 -38.83 2.39
CA ILE A 632 61.91 -38.77 2.40
C ILE A 632 61.41 -37.50 3.12
N THR A 633 60.21 -37.00 2.78
CA THR A 633 59.20 -36.54 3.78
C THR A 633 57.75 -36.46 3.22
N LEU A 634 56.92 -37.46 3.53
CA LEU A 634 55.52 -37.27 3.97
C LEU A 634 55.59 -37.01 5.51
N GLY A 635 54.64 -36.41 6.25
CA GLY A 635 53.20 -36.23 6.08
C GLY A 635 52.49 -36.66 7.39
N LEU A 636 51.32 -36.05 7.69
CA LEU A 636 50.21 -36.54 8.55
C LEU A 636 50.17 -36.36 10.11
N LEU A 637 48.95 -35.99 10.57
CA LEU A 637 48.25 -36.33 11.85
C LEU A 637 48.73 -35.72 13.20
N THR A 638 47.91 -35.32 14.20
CA THR A 638 46.47 -34.91 14.31
C THR A 638 46.13 -34.30 15.70
N LEU A 639 45.05 -33.51 15.76
CA LEU A 639 44.01 -33.40 16.83
C LEU A 639 44.26 -32.73 18.23
N LEU A 640 43.21 -31.97 18.60
CA LEU A 640 42.55 -31.78 19.92
C LEU A 640 43.00 -30.71 20.96
N ALA A 641 42.18 -29.64 20.99
CA ALA A 641 41.37 -29.18 22.15
C ALA A 641 41.88 -28.12 23.17
N ALA A 642 40.89 -27.29 23.57
CA ALA A 642 40.65 -26.69 24.89
C ALA A 642 41.51 -25.49 25.40
N SER A 643 41.02 -24.28 25.06
CA SER A 643 40.52 -23.23 25.98
C SER A 643 41.34 -22.65 27.16
N ILE A 644 41.01 -21.38 27.49
CA ILE A 644 41.20 -20.62 28.75
C ILE A 644 42.32 -19.52 28.77
N LEU A 645 41.89 -18.29 28.43
CA LEU A 645 41.74 -17.11 29.32
C LEU A 645 42.96 -16.50 30.09
N VAL A 646 42.85 -15.17 30.33
CA VAL A 646 43.45 -14.35 31.42
C VAL A 646 44.68 -13.43 31.11
N VAL A 647 44.35 -12.21 30.66
CA VAL A 647 44.55 -10.92 31.39
C VAL A 647 45.86 -10.08 31.27
N ARG A 648 45.59 -8.78 31.04
CA ARG A 648 46.26 -7.52 31.46
C ARG A 648 47.34 -6.86 30.57
N HIS A 649 46.91 -5.69 30.06
CA HIS A 649 47.56 -4.38 30.19
C HIS A 649 48.89 -4.16 29.43
N LYS A 650 49.16 -2.96 28.89
CA LYS A 650 48.81 -1.66 29.47
C LYS A 650 48.89 -0.52 28.41
N ARG A 651 47.83 0.32 28.37
CA ARG A 651 47.82 1.78 28.07
C ARG A 651 48.23 2.25 26.67
N GLU A 652 47.55 3.17 25.99
CA GLU A 652 46.65 4.34 26.28
C GLU A 652 47.33 5.54 25.57
N LEU A 653 46.53 6.32 24.83
CA LEU A 653 46.63 7.73 24.41
C LEU A 653 45.92 7.80 23.04
N GLU A 654 44.61 8.06 23.00
CA GLU A 654 43.91 9.35 23.20
C GLU A 654 43.87 10.22 21.92
N ASP A 655 42.63 10.48 21.50
CA ASP A 655 42.05 11.63 20.79
C ASP A 655 42.56 12.09 19.40
N GLY A 656 41.62 12.25 18.46
CA GLY A 656 41.82 13.00 17.22
C GLY A 656 40.74 12.79 16.14
N GLU A 657 39.71 13.66 16.15
CA GLU A 657 38.64 13.88 15.14
C GLU A 657 37.52 12.82 14.98
#